data_AF-A0A1B2J978-F1
#
_entry.id   AF-A0A1B2J978-F1
#
_cell.length_a   1.000
_cell.length_b   1.000
_cell.length_c   1.000
_cell.angle_alpha   90.00
_cell.angle_beta   90.00
_cell.angle_gamma   90.00
#
_symmetry.space_group_name_H-M   'P 1'
#
loop_
_entity.id
_entity.type
_entity.pdbx_description
1 polymer ?
#
loop_
_entity_poly.entity_id
_entity_poly.type
_entity_poly.pdbx_seq_one_letter_code
_entity_poly.pdbx_strand_id
1 'polypeptide(L)'
;MGLLSLGTPYSWFESRSYCDHVKKNALEQLYHCFEAAKNRSDDKYFWGDEVEYMVVHMDAKARKAQLSIDEDHVFSELDDEKICDERDVSYHPEYGRFMIEATPYRPYDGDSLSHYLYVQENMDTRRQLAQKYLKDPDAVLISLTTFPRMGTDDFTFPAAIAGGPSAKSLFVPEEITNRHVRFPTLTANIRRRRGCKVAINIPLYKDKYTRKDDELDPTIPFNRSKFPYSDAEAGQGAALPGHIYMDAMGFGMGSSCLQITMQAQDLKTARYLYDSLMNIAPLALSASASAPIFRGFLADQDVRWNVISGAVDDRTPYERGVDPLPGHGARGNIKEGKPVIRIPKSRYDSVDQYLSDPAESFNEDSYNDLDSPINEEAYKTLLSYGFDSTLARHFAHLFIRDPIVIFNERVHQDNTKENDHFENIQSTNWQTLRFKPPTQFATPDQKDQPGWRVELRPMEISITSFENAAYSVFFTLLSKAILLFRPNFYLPVSLIEENMVTAHRVDSIIKEKFHFRVNTKSVKGDAKVKELTIKEVFHGSSDFEGLISLVNRAIDSQSKSWAKEFSLPQEFDHALGKLKVYIKFIGLRTSGEIPSTARFIRDFVTKHPEYKQDSVVSDSVSYDLLDKLVKLTKYEKDTVAEFFGPELTQDLEAFQFI
;
A
#
# COMPACT_ATOMS: atom_id res chain seq x y z
N MET A 1 14.32 -3.89 -2.35
CA MET A 1 14.24 -4.01 -3.82
C MET A 1 15.51 -3.42 -4.40
N GLY A 2 16.20 -4.05 -5.37
CA GLY A 2 17.43 -3.46 -5.93
C GLY A 2 17.15 -2.22 -6.79
N LEU A 3 18.09 -1.26 -6.85
CA LEU A 3 17.98 -0.02 -7.63
C LEU A 3 17.29 -0.22 -8.99
N LEU A 4 16.37 0.69 -9.32
CA LEU A 4 15.65 0.69 -10.59
C LEU A 4 16.65 0.60 -11.76
N SER A 5 16.44 -0.37 -12.65
CA SER A 5 17.30 -0.53 -13.82
C SER A 5 17.24 0.72 -14.70
N LEU A 6 18.41 1.29 -14.97
CA LEU A 6 18.56 2.36 -15.96
C LEU A 6 18.38 1.77 -17.36
N GLY A 7 17.71 2.51 -18.23
CA GLY A 7 17.46 2.11 -19.61
C GLY A 7 16.67 3.16 -20.37
N THR A 8 16.46 2.94 -21.67
CA THR A 8 15.69 3.83 -22.54
C THR A 8 14.24 3.38 -22.59
N PRO A 9 13.30 4.06 -21.91
CA PRO A 9 11.91 3.63 -21.89
C PRO A 9 11.21 3.92 -23.22
N TYR A 10 10.43 2.96 -23.70
CA TYR A 10 9.49 3.21 -24.78
C TYR A 10 8.31 4.07 -24.34
N SER A 11 7.89 4.99 -25.23
CA SER A 11 6.56 5.59 -25.12
C SER A 11 5.48 4.54 -25.36
N TRP A 12 4.25 4.79 -24.90
CA TRP A 12 3.13 3.88 -25.09
C TRP A 12 2.91 3.45 -26.55
N PHE A 13 3.11 4.38 -27.50
CA PHE A 13 2.87 4.08 -28.92
C PHE A 13 3.90 3.10 -29.50
N GLU A 14 5.12 3.09 -28.95
CA GLU A 14 6.17 2.13 -29.29
C GLU A 14 5.98 0.83 -28.48
N SER A 15 5.77 0.94 -27.17
CA SER A 15 5.70 -0.19 -26.24
C SER A 15 4.52 -1.13 -26.54
N ARG A 16 3.38 -0.59 -27.01
CA ARG A 16 2.19 -1.39 -27.33
C ARG A 16 2.41 -2.43 -28.43
N SER A 17 3.46 -2.27 -29.24
CA SER A 17 3.85 -3.26 -30.26
C SER A 17 4.56 -4.48 -29.67
N TYR A 18 5.12 -4.36 -28.46
CA TYR A 18 5.86 -5.40 -27.76
C TYR A 18 5.07 -6.08 -26.64
N CYS A 19 3.84 -5.63 -26.33
CA CYS A 19 3.06 -6.19 -25.23
C CYS A 19 2.90 -7.72 -25.29
N ASP A 20 2.56 -8.27 -26.45
CA ASP A 20 2.32 -9.71 -26.60
C ASP A 20 3.64 -10.50 -26.52
N HIS A 21 4.73 -9.94 -27.04
CA HIS A 21 6.08 -10.49 -26.88
C HIS A 21 6.47 -10.56 -25.40
N VAL A 22 6.32 -9.46 -24.66
CA VAL A 22 6.63 -9.42 -23.22
C VAL A 22 5.76 -10.41 -22.44
N LYS A 23 4.45 -10.48 -22.72
CA LYS A 23 3.56 -11.45 -22.06
C LYS A 23 3.97 -12.90 -22.35
N LYS A 24 4.32 -13.22 -23.60
CA LYS A 24 4.75 -14.59 -23.94
C LYS A 24 6.01 -15.01 -23.17
N ASN A 25 7.03 -14.15 -23.16
CA ASN A 25 8.28 -14.42 -22.45
C ASN A 25 8.08 -14.40 -20.92
N ALA A 26 7.22 -13.53 -20.41
CA ALA A 26 6.84 -13.51 -18.99
C ALA A 26 6.27 -14.85 -18.50
N LEU A 27 5.48 -15.56 -19.31
CA LEU A 27 4.96 -16.89 -18.97
C LEU A 27 6.08 -17.93 -18.88
N GLU A 28 7.07 -17.86 -19.78
CA GLU A 28 8.24 -18.76 -19.78
C GLU A 28 9.15 -18.48 -18.58
N GLN A 29 9.41 -17.22 -18.26
CA GLN A 29 10.16 -16.83 -17.07
C GLN A 29 9.46 -17.28 -15.78
N LEU A 30 8.14 -17.11 -15.70
CA LEU A 30 7.33 -17.58 -14.58
C LEU A 30 7.42 -19.11 -14.44
N TYR A 31 7.35 -19.85 -15.55
CA TYR A 31 7.56 -21.29 -15.57
C TYR A 31 8.92 -21.67 -15.00
N HIS A 32 10.01 -21.03 -15.43
CA HIS A 32 11.35 -21.32 -14.91
C HIS A 32 11.49 -21.01 -13.41
N CYS A 33 10.89 -19.91 -12.93
CA CYS A 33 10.84 -19.59 -11.50
C CYS A 33 10.13 -20.71 -10.71
N PHE A 34 8.98 -21.18 -11.20
CA PHE A 34 8.22 -22.25 -10.56
C PHE A 34 8.95 -23.58 -10.61
N GLU A 35 9.48 -23.98 -11.75
CA GLU A 35 10.20 -25.25 -11.88
C GLU A 35 11.43 -25.33 -10.97
N ALA A 36 12.16 -24.22 -10.84
CA ALA A 36 13.32 -24.15 -9.96
C ALA A 36 12.94 -24.30 -8.48
N ALA A 37 11.82 -23.72 -8.05
CA ALA A 37 11.48 -23.58 -6.63
C ALA A 37 10.28 -24.42 -6.15
N LYS A 38 9.60 -25.19 -7.01
CA LYS A 38 8.38 -25.95 -6.65
C LYS A 38 8.56 -26.96 -5.51
N ASN A 39 9.77 -27.54 -5.41
CA ASN A 39 10.11 -28.53 -4.38
C ASN A 39 10.82 -27.89 -3.16
N ARG A 40 10.86 -26.56 -3.09
CA ARG A 40 11.50 -25.86 -1.98
C ARG A 40 10.58 -25.94 -0.75
N SER A 41 11.13 -26.45 0.35
CA SER A 41 10.46 -26.65 1.64
C SER A 41 11.34 -26.19 2.81
N ASP A 42 10.79 -26.11 4.01
CA ASP A 42 11.56 -25.82 5.23
C ASP A 42 12.28 -24.47 5.20
N ASP A 43 11.75 -23.53 4.42
CA ASP A 43 12.23 -22.15 4.44
C ASP A 43 11.89 -21.51 5.79
N LYS A 44 12.86 -20.78 6.33
CA LYS A 44 12.71 -20.05 7.58
C LYS A 44 11.67 -18.94 7.44
N TYR A 45 10.92 -18.67 8.52
CA TYR A 45 9.91 -17.60 8.56
C TYR A 45 10.59 -16.22 8.68
N PHE A 46 11.22 -15.80 7.59
CA PHE A 46 11.77 -14.46 7.43
C PHE A 46 10.69 -13.48 7.04
N TRP A 47 10.83 -12.22 7.48
CA TRP A 47 9.91 -11.17 7.10
C TRP A 47 10.60 -9.81 7.12
N GLY A 48 9.99 -8.80 6.52
CA GLY A 48 10.51 -7.43 6.52
C GLY A 48 9.39 -6.42 6.32
N ASP A 49 9.62 -5.20 6.79
CA ASP A 49 8.76 -4.05 6.59
C ASP A 49 9.31 -3.12 5.50
N GLU A 50 8.41 -2.45 4.79
CA GLU A 50 8.68 -1.35 3.88
C GLU A 50 7.92 -0.12 4.41
N VAL A 51 8.66 0.96 4.71
CA VAL A 51 8.11 2.24 5.17
C VAL A 51 8.42 3.34 4.18
N GLU A 52 7.42 4.18 3.93
CA GLU A 52 7.53 5.30 3.00
C GLU A 52 7.39 6.62 3.77
N TYR A 53 8.24 7.58 3.41
CA TYR A 53 8.31 8.90 4.01
C TYR A 53 8.07 9.99 2.96
N MET A 54 7.66 11.16 3.43
CA MET A 54 7.63 12.41 2.68
C MET A 54 8.63 13.40 3.30
N VAL A 55 9.40 14.07 2.45
CA VAL A 55 10.25 15.21 2.83
C VAL A 55 9.42 16.48 2.71
N VAL A 56 9.28 17.22 3.80
CA VAL A 56 8.45 18.43 3.90
C VAL A 56 9.31 19.61 4.34
N HIS A 57 9.31 20.69 3.55
CA HIS A 57 9.88 21.98 3.94
C HIS A 57 8.90 22.72 4.86
N MET A 58 9.36 23.12 6.05
CA MET A 58 8.56 23.78 7.09
C MET A 58 9.03 25.23 7.29
N ASP A 59 8.42 26.18 6.57
CA ASP A 59 8.69 27.61 6.76
C ASP A 59 7.89 28.15 7.95
N ALA A 60 8.55 28.22 9.10
CA ALA A 60 7.95 28.76 10.33
C ALA A 60 7.60 30.25 10.26
N LYS A 61 8.31 31.04 9.44
CA LYS A 61 8.04 32.48 9.30
C LYS A 61 6.81 32.72 8.45
N ALA A 62 6.67 31.98 7.36
CA ALA A 62 5.48 32.03 6.50
C ALA A 62 4.30 31.21 7.05
N ARG A 63 4.53 30.37 8.08
CA ARG A 63 3.59 29.36 8.59
C ARG A 63 3.07 28.50 7.43
N LYS A 64 4.00 27.95 6.67
CA LYS A 64 3.72 27.20 5.45
C LYS A 64 4.52 25.90 5.40
N ALA A 65 3.85 24.82 5.02
CA ALA A 65 4.46 23.51 4.80
C ALA A 65 4.33 23.14 3.32
N GLN A 66 5.41 22.64 2.73
CA GLN A 66 5.48 22.32 1.30
C GLN A 66 6.21 21.00 1.09
N LEU A 67 5.84 20.23 0.06
CA LEU A 67 6.61 19.04 -0.33
C LEU A 67 7.97 19.46 -0.88
N SER A 68 9.06 18.94 -0.30
CA SER A 68 10.42 19.24 -0.77
C SER A 68 10.77 18.37 -1.97
N ILE A 69 10.97 19.00 -3.13
CA ILE A 69 11.21 18.33 -4.42
C ILE A 69 12.65 18.53 -4.94
N ASP A 70 13.57 18.95 -4.08
CA ASP A 70 15.00 19.13 -4.42
C ASP A 70 15.97 18.44 -3.44
N GLU A 71 15.44 17.54 -2.61
CA GLU A 71 16.20 16.72 -1.66
C GLU A 71 16.43 15.28 -2.18
N ASP A 72 16.14 15.00 -3.45
CA ASP A 72 16.30 13.66 -4.06
C ASP A 72 17.77 13.23 -4.23
N HIS A 73 18.72 14.16 -4.05
CA HIS A 73 20.14 13.84 -3.95
C HIS A 73 20.48 12.98 -2.73
N VAL A 74 19.60 12.91 -1.72
CA VAL A 74 19.82 12.11 -0.49
C VAL A 74 20.16 10.66 -0.80
N PHE A 75 19.62 10.09 -1.89
CA PHE A 75 19.89 8.72 -2.30
C PHE A 75 21.35 8.46 -2.66
N SER A 76 22.11 9.45 -3.15
CA SER A 76 23.54 9.23 -3.44
C SER A 76 24.38 9.03 -2.19
N GLU A 77 23.94 9.57 -1.05
CA GLU A 77 24.60 9.39 0.24
C GLU A 77 24.09 8.15 0.98
N LEU A 78 22.79 7.83 0.81
CA LEU A 78 22.13 6.70 1.47
C LEU A 78 22.38 5.34 0.78
N ASP A 79 22.79 5.32 -0.48
CA ASP A 79 23.10 4.09 -1.25
C ASP A 79 24.54 3.59 -1.01
N ASP A 80 25.20 4.05 0.05
CA ASP A 80 26.51 3.54 0.45
C ASP A 80 26.36 2.14 1.08
N GLU A 81 26.89 1.12 0.38
CA GLU A 81 26.81 -0.29 0.79
C GLU A 81 27.33 -0.53 2.22
N LYS A 82 28.36 0.20 2.64
CA LYS A 82 28.91 0.07 3.99
C LYS A 82 27.95 0.64 5.03
N ILE A 83 27.32 1.79 4.76
CA ILE A 83 26.30 2.35 5.65
C ILE A 83 25.12 1.38 5.75
N CYS A 84 24.63 0.88 4.62
CA CYS A 84 23.51 -0.05 4.55
C CYS A 84 23.80 -1.34 5.35
N ASP A 85 24.97 -1.95 5.16
CA ASP A 85 25.37 -3.19 5.82
C ASP A 85 25.61 -3.02 7.33
N GLU A 86 26.32 -1.97 7.74
CA GLU A 86 26.66 -1.68 9.15
C GLU A 86 25.47 -1.18 9.97
N ARG A 87 24.51 -0.49 9.34
CA ARG A 87 23.31 0.04 10.01
C ARG A 87 22.07 -0.81 9.80
N ASP A 88 22.18 -1.87 9.00
CA ASP A 88 21.09 -2.75 8.62
C ASP A 88 19.91 -2.01 7.98
N VAL A 89 20.18 -1.07 7.08
CA VAL A 89 19.17 -0.26 6.39
C VAL A 89 19.34 -0.31 4.88
N SER A 90 18.26 -0.07 4.15
CA SER A 90 18.28 0.05 2.69
C SER A 90 17.25 1.08 2.25
N TYR A 91 17.57 1.89 1.25
CA TYR A 91 16.72 2.99 0.76
C TYR A 91 16.41 2.84 -0.72
N HIS A 92 15.18 3.20 -1.08
CA HIS A 92 14.67 3.03 -2.44
C HIS A 92 13.95 4.30 -2.92
N PRO A 93 14.12 4.68 -4.19
CA PRO A 93 13.32 5.75 -4.78
C PRO A 93 11.88 5.30 -4.97
N GLU A 94 10.94 6.15 -4.56
CA GLU A 94 9.52 5.99 -4.84
C GLU A 94 9.02 6.96 -5.91
N TYR A 95 7.74 6.87 -6.28
CA TYR A 95 7.14 7.69 -7.33
C TYR A 95 7.34 9.20 -7.09
N GLY A 96 7.08 9.66 -5.87
CA GLY A 96 7.27 11.05 -5.49
C GLY A 96 8.74 11.39 -5.39
N ARG A 97 9.17 12.50 -5.99
CA ARG A 97 10.53 13.05 -5.81
C ARG A 97 10.81 13.44 -4.36
N PHE A 98 9.75 13.81 -3.65
CA PHE A 98 9.75 14.12 -2.22
C PHE A 98 9.65 12.86 -1.34
N MET A 99 9.64 11.66 -1.91
CA MET A 99 9.46 10.41 -1.16
C MET A 99 10.76 9.64 -0.98
N ILE A 100 10.85 8.98 0.16
CA ILE A 100 11.91 8.01 0.48
C ILE A 100 11.22 6.73 0.95
N GLU A 101 11.49 5.60 0.31
CA GLU A 101 11.17 4.28 0.86
C GLU A 101 12.40 3.73 1.59
N ALA A 102 12.19 3.05 2.71
CA ALA A 102 13.26 2.38 3.44
C ALA A 102 12.84 1.01 4.00
N THR A 103 13.79 0.08 4.03
CA THR A 103 13.66 -1.30 4.51
C THR A 103 14.81 -1.65 5.45
N PRO A 104 14.70 -2.69 6.29
CA PRO A 104 15.89 -3.29 6.88
C PRO A 104 16.75 -3.90 5.76
N TYR A 105 18.07 -3.82 5.88
CA TYR A 105 18.99 -4.40 4.88
C TYR A 105 18.88 -5.94 4.86
N ARG A 106 18.68 -6.55 6.03
CA ARG A 106 18.45 -7.98 6.19
C ARG A 106 17.02 -8.25 6.66
N PRO A 107 16.39 -9.35 6.22
CA PRO A 107 15.07 -9.70 6.74
C PRO A 107 15.15 -10.05 8.23
N TYR A 108 14.10 -9.76 8.96
CA TYR A 108 13.94 -10.16 10.35
C TYR A 108 13.66 -11.65 10.48
N ASP A 109 14.17 -12.25 11.56
CA ASP A 109 13.88 -13.60 11.95
C ASP A 109 12.56 -13.65 12.76
N GLY A 110 11.49 -14.17 12.15
CA GLY A 110 10.21 -14.32 12.84
C GLY A 110 10.19 -15.40 13.92
N ASP A 111 11.27 -16.18 14.10
CA ASP A 111 11.45 -17.10 15.22
C ASP A 111 12.18 -16.47 16.41
N SER A 112 12.64 -15.21 16.32
CA SER A 112 13.34 -14.50 17.40
C SER A 112 12.52 -13.38 18.00
N LEU A 113 12.39 -13.36 19.34
CA LEU A 113 11.76 -12.24 20.05
C LEU A 113 12.56 -10.95 19.88
N SER A 114 13.90 -11.04 19.92
CA SER A 114 14.76 -9.86 19.77
C SER A 114 14.52 -9.12 18.44
N HIS A 115 14.28 -9.85 17.34
CA HIS A 115 13.99 -9.25 16.04
C HIS A 115 12.64 -8.53 16.00
N TYR A 116 11.60 -9.01 16.69
CA TYR A 116 10.33 -8.27 16.81
C TYR A 116 10.47 -6.95 17.57
N LEU A 117 11.41 -6.88 18.52
CA LEU A 117 11.68 -5.66 19.28
C LEU A 117 12.61 -4.70 18.52
N TYR A 118 13.48 -5.24 17.67
CA TYR A 118 14.42 -4.47 16.85
C TYR A 118 13.76 -3.63 15.75
N VAL A 119 12.54 -4.00 15.32
CA VAL A 119 11.81 -3.32 14.23
C VAL A 119 11.76 -1.79 14.42
N GLN A 120 11.37 -1.31 15.61
CA GLN A 120 11.29 0.12 15.87
C GLN A 120 12.67 0.79 15.82
N GLU A 121 13.68 0.17 16.43
CA GLU A 121 15.06 0.68 16.42
C GLU A 121 15.59 0.81 14.99
N ASN A 122 15.30 -0.18 14.14
CA ASN A 122 15.67 -0.16 12.74
C ASN A 122 14.92 0.94 11.96
N MET A 123 13.62 1.12 12.18
CA MET A 123 12.84 2.23 11.60
C MET A 123 13.33 3.62 12.06
N ASP A 124 13.70 3.76 13.34
CA ASP A 124 14.26 4.99 13.88
C ASP A 124 15.63 5.28 13.27
N THR A 125 16.47 4.26 13.11
CA THR A 125 17.76 4.37 12.40
C THR A 125 17.57 4.85 10.97
N ARG A 126 16.59 4.28 10.24
CA ARG A 126 16.23 4.70 8.88
C ARG A 126 15.82 6.17 8.83
N ARG A 127 14.91 6.59 9.72
CA ARG A 127 14.44 7.98 9.79
C ARG A 127 15.59 8.95 10.10
N GLN A 128 16.41 8.64 11.10
CA GLN A 128 17.50 9.51 11.57
C GLN A 128 18.58 9.69 10.52
N LEU A 129 18.97 8.61 9.83
CA LEU A 129 19.96 8.68 8.75
C LEU A 129 19.42 9.49 7.58
N ALA A 130 18.21 9.20 7.08
CA ALA A 130 17.62 9.97 5.98
C ALA A 130 17.47 11.47 6.34
N GLN A 131 16.98 11.80 7.53
CA GLN A 131 16.88 13.19 8.02
C GLN A 131 18.25 13.89 8.08
N LYS A 132 19.31 13.18 8.48
CA LYS A 132 20.67 13.73 8.59
C LYS A 132 21.25 14.15 7.24
N TYR A 133 20.88 13.46 6.16
CA TYR A 133 21.41 13.72 4.82
C TYR A 133 20.59 14.74 4.02
N LEU A 134 19.49 15.25 4.56
CA LEU A 134 18.78 16.39 3.97
C LEU A 134 19.65 17.65 4.07
N LYS A 135 19.72 18.45 3.01
CA LYS A 135 20.52 19.68 2.96
C LYS A 135 19.74 20.90 3.43
N ASP A 136 18.45 20.95 3.14
CA ASP A 136 17.57 21.99 3.63
C ASP A 136 17.38 21.88 5.16
N PRO A 137 17.82 22.87 5.95
CA PRO A 137 17.70 22.84 7.41
C PRO A 137 16.24 22.93 7.89
N ASP A 138 15.34 23.41 7.04
CA ASP A 138 13.90 23.52 7.32
C ASP A 138 13.12 22.29 6.79
N ALA A 139 13.81 21.32 6.15
CA ALA A 139 13.20 20.08 5.71
C ALA A 139 13.11 19.04 6.84
N VAL A 140 11.95 18.40 6.95
CA VAL A 140 11.66 17.33 7.91
C VAL A 140 11.14 16.09 7.22
N LEU A 141 11.52 14.92 7.73
CA LEU A 141 11.08 13.63 7.24
C LEU A 141 9.87 13.12 8.06
N ILE A 142 8.71 13.02 7.41
CA ILE A 142 7.45 12.61 8.04
C ILE A 142 6.92 11.36 7.35
N SER A 143 6.51 10.35 8.12
CA SER A 143 5.81 9.17 7.59
C SER A 143 4.32 9.47 7.53
N LEU A 144 3.92 10.15 6.46
CA LEU A 144 2.59 10.70 6.27
C LEU A 144 1.92 9.98 5.11
N THR A 145 0.70 9.47 5.30
CA THR A 145 0.02 8.74 4.22
C THR A 145 -0.30 9.65 3.04
N THR A 146 -0.89 10.83 3.27
CA THR A 146 -1.15 11.82 2.20
C THR A 146 -0.70 13.19 2.64
N PHE A 147 -0.04 13.93 1.75
CA PHE A 147 0.23 15.35 2.00
C PHE A 147 -1.07 16.17 1.88
N PRO A 148 -1.56 16.82 2.95
CA PRO A 148 -2.90 17.41 3.00
C PRO A 148 -3.20 18.34 1.83
N ARG A 149 -2.22 19.13 1.41
CA ARG A 149 -2.37 20.22 0.44
C ARG A 149 -1.78 19.92 -0.94
N MET A 150 -1.53 18.66 -1.26
CA MET A 150 -0.97 18.26 -2.56
C MET A 150 -1.85 18.78 -3.71
N GLY A 151 -1.28 19.44 -4.72
CA GLY A 151 -2.04 19.97 -5.85
C GLY A 151 -2.91 21.20 -5.56
N THR A 152 -2.68 21.87 -4.42
CA THR A 152 -3.15 23.25 -4.18
C THR A 152 -2.09 24.25 -4.63
N ASP A 153 -2.39 25.55 -4.65
CA ASP A 153 -1.39 26.55 -5.07
C ASP A 153 -0.15 26.54 -4.16
N ASP A 154 1.03 26.58 -4.79
CA ASP A 154 2.33 26.71 -4.11
C ASP A 154 2.58 25.65 -3.02
N PHE A 155 2.24 24.38 -3.29
CA PHE A 155 2.39 23.25 -2.37
C PHE A 155 3.76 22.56 -2.39
N THR A 156 4.70 23.05 -3.20
CA THR A 156 6.03 22.44 -3.42
C THR A 156 7.14 23.43 -3.10
N PHE A 157 8.27 22.92 -2.60
CA PHE A 157 9.48 23.68 -2.37
C PHE A 157 10.68 23.01 -3.06
N PRO A 158 11.43 23.71 -3.93
CA PRO A 158 11.10 25.02 -4.51
C PRO A 158 9.74 25.02 -5.25
N ALA A 159 9.16 26.20 -5.43
CA ALA A 159 7.86 26.33 -6.08
C ALA A 159 7.89 25.81 -7.53
N ALA A 160 6.97 24.91 -7.86
CA ALA A 160 6.80 24.36 -9.20
C ALA A 160 5.37 24.60 -9.75
N ILE A 161 5.24 24.62 -11.08
CA ILE A 161 4.00 24.99 -11.77
C ILE A 161 3.29 23.76 -12.33
N ALA A 162 2.00 23.63 -12.05
CA ALA A 162 1.18 22.51 -12.52
C ALA A 162 1.28 22.25 -14.04
N GLY A 163 1.37 20.96 -14.41
CA GLY A 163 1.43 20.50 -15.79
C GLY A 163 2.36 19.33 -16.02
N GLY A 164 3.37 19.54 -16.87
CA GLY A 164 4.28 18.49 -17.30
C GLY A 164 3.81 17.69 -18.52
N PRO A 165 4.73 17.18 -19.35
CA PRO A 165 4.40 16.35 -20.50
C PRO A 165 3.85 14.97 -20.11
N SER A 166 4.16 14.46 -18.90
CA SER A 166 3.78 13.12 -18.48
C SER A 166 2.35 13.08 -17.98
N ALA A 167 2.01 13.81 -16.92
CA ALA A 167 0.67 13.83 -16.34
C ALA A 167 -0.31 14.74 -17.10
N LYS A 168 0.17 15.89 -17.61
CA LYS A 168 -0.66 16.99 -18.10
C LYS A 168 -1.70 17.48 -17.08
N SER A 169 -1.38 17.35 -15.79
CA SER A 169 -2.30 17.66 -14.69
C SER A 169 -2.66 19.14 -14.66
N LEU A 170 -3.86 19.44 -14.15
CA LEU A 170 -4.30 20.78 -13.78
C LEU A 170 -3.65 21.26 -12.47
N PHE A 171 -3.19 20.35 -11.62
CA PHE A 171 -2.87 20.62 -10.21
C PHE A 171 -1.43 20.30 -9.83
N VAL A 172 -0.85 19.22 -10.36
CA VAL A 172 0.50 18.80 -9.98
C VAL A 172 1.54 19.14 -11.07
N PRO A 173 2.74 19.61 -10.68
CA PRO A 173 3.87 19.78 -11.59
C PRO A 173 4.43 18.44 -12.11
N GLU A 174 5.31 18.47 -13.10
CA GLU A 174 6.10 17.28 -13.47
C GLU A 174 7.12 16.97 -12.37
N GLU A 175 7.63 18.01 -11.72
CA GLU A 175 8.75 18.02 -10.80
C GLU A 175 8.47 17.26 -9.50
N ILE A 176 7.21 16.98 -9.17
CA ILE A 176 6.88 16.08 -8.07
C ILE A 176 7.20 14.61 -8.38
N THR A 177 7.41 14.27 -9.66
CA THR A 177 7.73 12.91 -10.08
C THR A 177 9.23 12.69 -9.96
N ASN A 178 9.61 11.57 -9.37
CA ASN A 178 11.00 11.15 -9.24
C ASN A 178 11.69 11.13 -10.61
N ARG A 179 12.97 11.54 -10.64
CA ARG A 179 13.75 11.73 -11.87
C ARG A 179 14.06 10.42 -12.59
N HIS A 180 14.00 9.29 -11.90
CA HIS A 180 14.22 8.00 -12.53
C HIS A 180 13.15 7.76 -13.61
N VAL A 181 13.60 7.54 -14.85
CA VAL A 181 12.77 7.56 -16.07
C VAL A 181 11.56 6.61 -16.04
N ARG A 182 11.61 5.55 -15.22
CA ARG A 182 10.47 4.65 -14.95
C ARG A 182 9.19 5.41 -14.58
N PHE A 183 9.26 6.38 -13.67
CA PHE A 183 8.08 7.03 -13.07
C PHE A 183 7.37 8.01 -14.01
N PRO A 184 8.04 8.95 -14.71
CA PRO A 184 7.38 9.77 -15.72
C PRO A 184 6.90 8.94 -16.91
N THR A 185 7.63 7.89 -17.32
CA THR A 185 7.16 6.96 -18.35
C THR A 185 5.89 6.24 -17.93
N LEU A 186 5.82 5.72 -16.70
CA LEU A 186 4.62 5.06 -16.17
C LEU A 186 3.42 6.03 -16.19
N THR A 187 3.60 7.25 -15.67
CA THR A 187 2.58 8.31 -15.70
C THR A 187 2.10 8.60 -17.13
N ALA A 188 3.03 8.82 -18.06
CA ALA A 188 2.71 9.15 -19.43
C ALA A 188 2.03 7.99 -20.16
N ASN A 189 2.48 6.75 -19.94
CA ASN A 189 1.99 5.59 -20.66
C ASN A 189 0.61 5.14 -20.16
N ILE A 190 0.31 5.27 -18.86
CA ILE A 190 -1.06 5.07 -18.33
C ILE A 190 -2.03 6.05 -19.00
N ARG A 191 -1.74 7.36 -18.94
CA ARG A 191 -2.59 8.39 -19.56
C ARG A 191 -2.75 8.15 -21.06
N ARG A 192 -1.67 7.82 -21.76
CA ARG A 192 -1.71 7.54 -23.21
C ARG A 192 -2.53 6.29 -23.51
N ARG A 193 -2.34 5.17 -22.80
CA ARG A 193 -3.13 3.95 -22.97
C ARG A 193 -4.61 4.22 -22.75
N ARG A 194 -4.94 4.86 -21.61
CA ARG A 194 -6.32 5.23 -21.21
C ARG A 194 -6.99 6.13 -22.24
N GLY A 195 -6.22 7.04 -22.86
CA GLY A 195 -6.70 8.00 -23.86
C GLY A 195 -7.20 9.33 -23.27
N CYS A 196 -7.21 9.47 -21.95
CA CYS A 196 -7.48 10.67 -21.17
C CYS A 196 -6.65 10.61 -19.87
N LYS A 197 -6.65 11.67 -19.06
CA LYS A 197 -6.08 11.60 -17.72
C LYS A 197 -6.81 10.56 -16.87
N VAL A 198 -6.14 10.14 -15.79
CA VAL A 198 -6.85 9.50 -14.68
C VAL A 198 -7.83 10.51 -14.08
N ALA A 199 -8.91 10.02 -13.48
CA ALA A 199 -9.94 10.85 -12.87
C ALA A 199 -10.36 10.20 -11.56
N ILE A 200 -10.02 10.86 -10.45
CA ILE A 200 -10.28 10.41 -9.10
C ILE A 200 -11.23 11.42 -8.48
N ASN A 201 -12.40 10.94 -8.03
CA ASN A 201 -13.42 11.77 -7.40
C ASN A 201 -13.71 11.21 -6.02
N ILE A 202 -13.30 11.93 -4.98
CA ILE A 202 -13.49 11.53 -3.59
C ILE A 202 -14.61 12.37 -2.97
N PRO A 203 -15.63 11.76 -2.34
CA PRO A 203 -16.69 12.53 -1.71
C PRO A 203 -16.13 13.52 -0.68
N LEU A 204 -16.60 14.76 -0.73
CA LEU A 204 -16.17 15.83 0.17
C LEU A 204 -16.83 15.64 1.54
N TYR A 205 -16.05 15.76 2.63
CA TYR A 205 -16.60 15.78 3.99
C TYR A 205 -17.64 16.89 4.12
N LYS A 206 -18.79 16.62 4.74
CA LYS A 206 -19.88 17.60 4.85
C LYS A 206 -19.93 18.25 6.22
N ASP A 207 -19.54 19.52 6.23
CA ASP A 207 -19.60 20.43 7.36
C ASP A 207 -20.60 21.57 7.06
N LYS A 208 -20.79 22.48 8.01
CA LYS A 208 -21.87 23.48 8.01
C LYS A 208 -21.90 24.39 6.78
N TYR A 209 -20.73 24.76 6.26
CA TYR A 209 -20.56 25.69 5.13
C TYR A 209 -19.83 25.04 3.96
N THR A 210 -19.76 23.71 3.93
CA THR A 210 -19.22 22.98 2.79
C THR A 210 -20.06 23.25 1.53
N ARG A 211 -19.40 23.35 0.37
CA ARG A 211 -20.07 23.48 -0.93
C ARG A 211 -21.13 22.39 -1.16
N LYS A 212 -22.17 22.74 -1.92
CA LYS A 212 -23.31 21.84 -2.17
C LYS A 212 -22.91 20.64 -3.04
N ASP A 213 -23.74 19.59 -3.00
CA ASP A 213 -23.51 18.35 -3.76
C ASP A 213 -23.64 18.51 -5.27
N ASP A 214 -24.33 19.55 -5.73
CA ASP A 214 -24.51 19.89 -7.14
C ASP A 214 -23.45 20.89 -7.66
N GLU A 215 -22.52 21.32 -6.80
CA GLU A 215 -21.46 22.26 -7.16
C GLU A 215 -20.14 21.54 -7.47
N LEU A 216 -19.53 21.89 -8.61
CA LEU A 216 -18.15 21.51 -8.93
C LEU A 216 -17.16 22.28 -8.04
N ASP A 217 -15.98 21.69 -7.85
CA ASP A 217 -14.89 22.35 -7.15
C ASP A 217 -14.47 23.65 -7.87
N PRO A 218 -14.63 24.83 -7.23
CA PRO A 218 -14.33 26.11 -7.85
C PRO A 218 -12.83 26.36 -8.05
N THR A 219 -11.97 25.55 -7.43
CA THR A 219 -10.51 25.65 -7.57
C THR A 219 -9.97 24.99 -8.85
N ILE A 220 -10.83 24.34 -9.64
CA ILE A 220 -10.45 23.77 -10.93
C ILE A 220 -10.19 24.91 -11.93
N PRO A 221 -8.99 24.99 -12.56
CA PRO A 221 -8.64 26.06 -13.48
C PRO A 221 -9.23 25.83 -14.89
N PHE A 222 -10.55 25.99 -15.04
CA PHE A 222 -11.28 25.76 -16.30
C PHE A 222 -10.84 26.65 -17.47
N ASN A 223 -10.16 27.77 -17.20
CA ASN A 223 -9.64 28.69 -18.20
C ASN A 223 -8.20 28.36 -18.67
N ARG A 224 -7.58 27.30 -18.15
CA ARG A 224 -6.25 26.86 -18.58
C ARG A 224 -6.30 26.30 -20.01
N SER A 225 -5.30 26.64 -20.81
CA SER A 225 -5.18 26.19 -22.21
C SER A 225 -3.78 25.67 -22.57
N LYS A 226 -3.04 25.11 -21.60
CA LYS A 226 -1.68 24.58 -21.80
C LYS A 226 -1.72 23.24 -22.55
N PHE A 227 -2.73 22.43 -22.27
CA PHE A 227 -3.02 21.18 -22.96
C PHE A 227 -4.51 21.14 -23.30
N PRO A 228 -4.99 21.88 -24.32
CA PRO A 228 -6.41 22.16 -24.51
C PRO A 228 -7.34 20.93 -24.43
N TYR A 229 -6.92 19.81 -25.02
CA TYR A 229 -7.66 18.55 -24.92
C TYR A 229 -7.75 18.02 -23.48
N SER A 230 -6.63 17.96 -22.75
CA SER A 230 -6.60 17.44 -21.38
C SER A 230 -7.09 18.44 -20.33
N ASP A 231 -7.00 19.74 -20.60
CA ASP A 231 -7.48 20.79 -19.70
C ASP A 231 -9.02 20.83 -19.68
N ALA A 232 -9.65 20.52 -20.81
CA ALA A 232 -11.11 20.47 -20.93
C ALA A 232 -11.76 19.26 -20.21
N GLU A 233 -11.01 18.17 -19.99
CA GLU A 233 -11.55 16.90 -19.46
C GLU A 233 -12.35 17.09 -18.15
N ALA A 234 -11.89 17.96 -17.25
CA ALA A 234 -12.58 18.24 -15.98
C ALA A 234 -14.01 18.78 -16.21
N GLY A 235 -14.15 19.78 -17.08
CA GLY A 235 -15.44 20.41 -17.41
C GLY A 235 -16.31 19.55 -18.34
N GLN A 236 -15.72 18.52 -18.94
CA GLN A 236 -16.41 17.55 -19.81
C GLN A 236 -17.00 16.36 -19.05
N GLY A 237 -16.99 16.39 -17.71
CA GLY A 237 -17.57 15.37 -16.85
C GLY A 237 -16.57 14.44 -16.19
N ALA A 238 -15.25 14.70 -16.29
CA ALA A 238 -14.28 13.95 -15.48
C ALA A 238 -14.32 14.35 -14.00
N ALA A 239 -14.62 15.63 -13.71
CA ALA A 239 -14.86 16.11 -12.35
C ALA A 239 -16.35 15.98 -12.00
N LEU A 240 -16.63 15.44 -10.80
CA LEU A 240 -17.99 15.26 -10.31
C LEU A 240 -18.36 16.35 -9.29
N PRO A 241 -19.59 16.91 -9.33
CA PRO A 241 -20.11 17.77 -8.29
C PRO A 241 -20.05 17.12 -6.89
N GLY A 242 -19.82 17.91 -5.85
CA GLY A 242 -19.74 17.40 -4.46
C GLY A 242 -18.50 16.58 -4.13
N HIS A 243 -17.56 16.42 -5.07
CA HIS A 243 -16.32 15.63 -4.88
C HIS A 243 -15.06 16.51 -4.89
N ILE A 244 -13.99 15.97 -4.30
CA ILE A 244 -12.61 16.40 -4.48
C ILE A 244 -12.12 15.74 -5.77
N TYR A 245 -11.82 16.55 -6.79
CA TYR A 245 -11.32 16.07 -8.07
C TYR A 245 -9.79 16.10 -8.12
N MET A 246 -9.19 14.99 -8.55
CA MET A 246 -7.75 14.77 -8.72
C MET A 246 -7.50 14.06 -10.06
N ASP A 247 -6.50 14.49 -10.82
CA ASP A 247 -6.35 14.15 -12.25
C ASP A 247 -4.97 13.58 -12.63
N ALA A 248 -4.19 13.13 -11.66
CA ALA A 248 -2.80 12.72 -11.87
C ALA A 248 -2.38 11.55 -10.99
N MET A 249 -1.42 10.77 -11.49
CA MET A 249 -0.84 9.62 -10.79
C MET A 249 -0.22 10.00 -9.43
N GLY A 250 0.35 11.20 -9.33
CA GLY A 250 0.94 11.69 -8.08
C GLY A 250 -0.01 11.85 -6.91
N PHE A 251 -1.32 12.05 -7.13
CA PHE A 251 -2.26 12.07 -6.01
C PHE A 251 -2.39 10.71 -5.31
N GLY A 252 -2.16 9.61 -6.04
CA GLY A 252 -2.19 8.27 -5.49
C GLY A 252 -0.80 7.76 -5.15
N MET A 253 0.06 7.57 -6.15
CA MET A 253 1.41 7.03 -5.97
C MET A 253 2.36 8.02 -5.26
N GLY A 254 1.96 9.29 -5.09
CA GLY A 254 2.63 10.21 -4.18
C GLY A 254 2.12 10.13 -2.73
N SER A 255 1.31 9.12 -2.40
CA SER A 255 0.93 8.75 -1.03
C SER A 255 1.90 7.70 -0.49
N SER A 256 2.02 7.60 0.84
CA SER A 256 2.88 6.63 1.51
C SER A 256 2.10 5.49 2.16
N CYS A 257 2.74 4.35 2.38
CA CYS A 257 2.16 3.19 3.06
C CYS A 257 3.14 2.40 3.93
N LEU A 258 2.56 1.51 4.74
CA LEU A 258 3.27 0.44 5.42
C LEU A 258 3.00 -0.86 4.67
N GLN A 259 4.05 -1.57 4.28
CA GLN A 259 3.93 -2.91 3.70
C GLN A 259 4.75 -3.90 4.52
N ILE A 260 4.28 -5.15 4.62
CA ILE A 260 5.06 -6.23 5.21
C ILE A 260 5.14 -7.40 4.24
N THR A 261 6.33 -7.97 4.06
CA THR A 261 6.55 -9.18 3.27
C THR A 261 6.98 -10.31 4.17
N MET A 262 6.33 -11.47 4.07
CA MET A 262 6.63 -12.66 4.86
C MET A 262 6.96 -13.83 3.96
N GLN A 263 7.99 -14.59 4.32
CA GLN A 263 8.38 -15.83 3.67
C GLN A 263 7.66 -17.00 4.34
N ALA A 264 6.96 -17.81 3.54
CA ALA A 264 6.38 -19.05 4.00
C ALA A 264 7.38 -20.21 3.80
N GLN A 265 7.11 -21.33 4.49
CA GLN A 265 7.95 -22.53 4.45
C GLN A 265 8.07 -23.16 3.05
N ASP A 266 6.99 -23.09 2.27
CA ASP A 266 6.85 -23.66 0.93
C ASP A 266 5.70 -23.00 0.15
N LEU A 267 5.53 -23.41 -1.11
CA LEU A 267 4.47 -22.94 -2.00
C LEU A 267 3.07 -23.13 -1.41
N LYS A 268 2.78 -24.30 -0.83
CA LYS A 268 1.46 -24.62 -0.27
C LYS A 268 1.11 -23.70 0.90
N THR A 269 2.08 -23.48 1.77
CA THR A 269 1.96 -22.64 2.96
C THR A 269 1.82 -21.17 2.56
N ALA A 270 2.53 -20.72 1.52
CA ALA A 270 2.38 -19.38 0.96
C ALA A 270 0.98 -19.13 0.40
N ARG A 271 0.42 -20.09 -0.35
CA ARG A 271 -0.96 -20.00 -0.88
C ARG A 271 -1.99 -19.90 0.24
N TYR A 272 -1.88 -20.76 1.25
CA TYR A 272 -2.78 -20.72 2.41
C TYR A 272 -2.68 -19.41 3.19
N LEU A 273 -1.46 -18.89 3.39
CA LEU A 273 -1.26 -17.62 4.08
C LEU A 273 -1.86 -16.46 3.29
N TYR A 274 -1.60 -16.40 1.98
CA TYR A 274 -2.19 -15.40 1.09
C TYR A 274 -3.71 -15.40 1.21
N ASP A 275 -4.34 -16.56 1.04
CA ASP A 275 -5.79 -16.69 1.09
C ASP A 275 -6.35 -16.27 2.45
N SER A 276 -5.71 -16.70 3.54
CA SER A 276 -6.14 -16.36 4.90
C SER A 276 -6.04 -14.87 5.21
N LEU A 277 -5.12 -14.15 4.56
CA LEU A 277 -4.94 -12.71 4.72
C LEU A 277 -5.91 -11.89 3.85
N MET A 278 -6.64 -12.49 2.91
CA MET A 278 -7.49 -11.73 1.99
C MET A 278 -8.56 -10.92 2.74
N ASN A 279 -9.25 -11.52 3.72
CA ASN A 279 -10.22 -10.80 4.54
C ASN A 279 -9.59 -10.01 5.69
N ILE A 280 -8.31 -10.22 5.98
CA ILE A 280 -7.56 -9.40 6.95
C ILE A 280 -7.17 -8.06 6.32
N ALA A 281 -6.94 -8.01 5.01
CA ALA A 281 -6.56 -6.79 4.30
C ALA A 281 -7.50 -5.59 4.51
N PRO A 282 -8.83 -5.67 4.30
CA PRO A 282 -9.73 -4.54 4.56
C PRO A 282 -9.75 -4.12 6.04
N LEU A 283 -9.57 -5.07 6.97
CA LEU A 283 -9.51 -4.79 8.40
C LEU A 283 -8.22 -4.04 8.75
N ALA A 284 -7.10 -4.42 8.15
CA ALA A 284 -5.82 -3.73 8.29
C ALA A 284 -5.89 -2.31 7.72
N LEU A 285 -6.56 -2.12 6.57
CA LEU A 285 -6.83 -0.79 5.99
C LEU A 285 -7.62 0.10 6.97
N SER A 286 -8.73 -0.40 7.49
CA SER A 286 -9.57 0.33 8.47
C SER A 286 -8.83 0.61 9.77
N ALA A 287 -8.13 -0.39 10.32
CA ALA A 287 -7.42 -0.26 11.59
C ALA A 287 -6.26 0.75 11.54
N SER A 288 -5.63 0.92 10.38
CA SER A 288 -4.48 1.83 10.17
C SER A 288 -4.85 3.21 9.65
N ALA A 289 -6.11 3.48 9.32
CA ALA A 289 -6.61 4.69 8.65
C ALA A 289 -5.90 6.01 9.05
N SER A 290 -5.35 6.71 8.04
CA SER A 290 -4.43 7.85 8.21
C SER A 290 -4.56 8.96 7.14
N ALA A 291 -5.52 8.87 6.22
CA ALA A 291 -5.67 9.78 5.08
C ALA A 291 -7.04 10.47 4.98
N PRO A 292 -7.38 11.41 5.89
CA PRO A 292 -8.67 12.10 5.88
C PRO A 292 -8.69 13.38 5.01
N ILE A 293 -7.55 13.79 4.43
CA ILE A 293 -7.42 15.04 3.66
C ILE A 293 -6.80 14.73 2.30
N PHE A 294 -7.41 15.29 1.24
CA PHE A 294 -6.87 15.26 -0.11
C PHE A 294 -7.03 16.64 -0.76
N ARG A 295 -5.98 17.10 -1.44
CA ARG A 295 -5.98 18.35 -2.24
C ARG A 295 -6.51 19.58 -1.49
N GLY A 296 -6.18 19.70 -0.20
CA GLY A 296 -6.60 20.80 0.66
C GLY A 296 -8.05 20.72 1.13
N PHE A 297 -8.68 19.55 1.05
CA PHE A 297 -10.05 19.34 1.51
C PHE A 297 -10.18 18.13 2.43
N LEU A 298 -10.98 18.25 3.48
CA LEU A 298 -11.44 17.09 4.25
C LEU A 298 -12.29 16.19 3.36
N ALA A 299 -11.95 14.91 3.32
CA ALA A 299 -12.68 13.89 2.58
C ALA A 299 -13.66 13.14 3.46
N ASP A 300 -14.75 12.65 2.88
CA ASP A 300 -15.71 11.74 3.53
C ASP A 300 -15.21 10.28 3.45
N GLN A 301 -13.93 10.10 3.72
CA GLN A 301 -13.23 8.84 3.89
C GLN A 301 -11.97 9.05 4.73
N ASP A 302 -11.39 7.97 5.25
CA ASP A 302 -10.21 8.01 6.14
C ASP A 302 -8.95 7.33 5.55
N VAL A 303 -9.01 6.79 4.33
CA VAL A 303 -7.93 5.95 3.77
C VAL A 303 -7.56 6.34 2.34
N ARG A 304 -6.38 5.94 1.87
CA ARG A 304 -5.85 6.28 0.54
C ARG A 304 -6.28 5.37 -0.62
N TRP A 305 -6.81 4.18 -0.31
CA TRP A 305 -6.80 3.05 -1.25
C TRP A 305 -7.46 3.35 -2.62
N ASN A 306 -8.70 3.86 -2.64
CA ASN A 306 -9.39 4.22 -3.88
C ASN A 306 -8.73 5.39 -4.65
N VAL A 307 -7.99 6.27 -3.97
CA VAL A 307 -7.20 7.34 -4.62
C VAL A 307 -6.05 6.73 -5.39
N ILE A 308 -5.29 5.81 -4.79
CA ILE A 308 -4.19 5.12 -5.50
C ILE A 308 -4.74 4.22 -6.61
N SER A 309 -5.83 3.51 -6.34
CA SER A 309 -6.52 2.69 -7.35
C SER A 309 -6.85 3.48 -8.61
N GLY A 310 -7.44 4.67 -8.45
CA GLY A 310 -7.77 5.56 -9.57
C GLY A 310 -6.55 6.23 -10.21
N ALA A 311 -5.49 6.49 -9.44
CA ALA A 311 -4.28 7.19 -9.91
C ALA A 311 -3.46 6.41 -10.94
N VAL A 312 -3.59 5.09 -10.98
CA VAL A 312 -2.94 4.22 -11.98
C VAL A 312 -3.92 3.37 -12.78
N ASP A 313 -5.20 3.77 -12.79
CA ASP A 313 -6.22 3.09 -13.59
C ASP A 313 -5.99 3.36 -15.08
N ASP A 314 -5.36 2.42 -15.77
CA ASP A 314 -5.06 2.51 -17.18
C ASP A 314 -6.23 2.08 -18.09
N ARG A 315 -7.37 1.69 -17.51
CA ARG A 315 -8.53 1.21 -18.26
C ARG A 315 -9.14 2.29 -19.14
N THR A 316 -9.26 1.97 -20.41
CA THR A 316 -10.02 2.73 -21.41
C THR A 316 -11.50 2.83 -21.02
N PRO A 317 -12.26 3.81 -21.57
CA PRO A 317 -13.72 3.87 -21.35
C PRO A 317 -14.42 2.55 -21.64
N TYR A 318 -14.00 1.84 -22.70
CA TYR A 318 -14.49 0.52 -23.01
C TYR A 318 -14.15 -0.49 -21.90
N GLU A 319 -12.91 -0.59 -21.44
CA GLU A 319 -12.60 -1.55 -20.35
C GLU A 319 -13.43 -1.27 -19.09
N ARG A 320 -13.75 0.01 -18.80
CA ARG A 320 -14.61 0.43 -17.67
C ARG A 320 -16.11 0.26 -17.90
N GLY A 321 -16.56 0.03 -19.13
CA GLY A 321 -17.99 -0.04 -19.45
C GLY A 321 -18.71 1.31 -19.40
N VAL A 322 -18.02 2.42 -19.64
CA VAL A 322 -18.59 3.78 -19.64
C VAL A 322 -18.39 4.48 -20.98
N ASP A 323 -19.18 5.51 -21.23
CA ASP A 323 -19.00 6.36 -22.41
C ASP A 323 -17.69 7.15 -22.34
N PRO A 324 -17.01 7.39 -23.47
CA PRO A 324 -15.86 8.26 -23.50
C PRO A 324 -16.26 9.72 -23.23
N LEU A 325 -15.33 10.49 -22.66
CA LEU A 325 -15.49 11.95 -22.58
C LEU A 325 -15.63 12.55 -23.99
N PRO A 326 -16.35 13.68 -24.15
CA PRO A 326 -16.43 14.43 -25.40
C PRO A 326 -15.06 14.59 -26.10
N GLY A 327 -14.94 14.05 -27.32
CA GLY A 327 -13.71 14.10 -28.12
C GLY A 327 -12.69 12.98 -27.86
N HIS A 328 -12.97 12.06 -26.94
CA HIS A 328 -12.13 10.89 -26.67
C HIS A 328 -12.70 9.61 -27.31
N GLY A 329 -11.83 8.66 -27.62
CA GLY A 329 -12.22 7.35 -28.17
C GLY A 329 -12.51 6.31 -27.08
N ALA A 330 -13.51 5.46 -27.31
CA ALA A 330 -13.89 4.42 -26.35
C ALA A 330 -12.75 3.43 -26.03
N ARG A 331 -11.83 3.18 -26.97
CA ARG A 331 -10.74 2.21 -26.83
C ARG A 331 -9.39 2.83 -26.45
N GLY A 332 -9.39 4.10 -26.02
CA GLY A 332 -8.16 4.85 -25.75
C GLY A 332 -7.16 4.75 -26.90
N ASN A 333 -5.89 4.47 -26.59
CA ASN A 333 -4.83 4.27 -27.60
C ASN A 333 -4.31 2.82 -27.64
N ILE A 334 -5.16 1.83 -27.34
CA ILE A 334 -4.81 0.41 -27.51
C ILE A 334 -4.44 0.14 -28.98
N LYS A 335 -3.52 -0.80 -29.21
CA LYS A 335 -3.12 -1.23 -30.57
C LYS A 335 -4.34 -1.67 -31.38
N GLU A 336 -4.42 -1.22 -32.63
CA GLU A 336 -5.51 -1.58 -33.54
C GLU A 336 -5.54 -3.11 -33.77
N GLY A 337 -6.75 -3.67 -33.94
CA GLY A 337 -6.95 -5.11 -34.10
C GLY A 337 -6.84 -5.94 -32.81
N LYS A 338 -6.29 -5.41 -31.72
CA LYS A 338 -6.21 -6.12 -30.44
C LYS A 338 -7.59 -6.27 -29.78
N PRO A 339 -8.03 -7.47 -29.36
CA PRO A 339 -9.27 -7.61 -28.59
C PRO A 339 -9.23 -6.81 -27.28
N VAL A 340 -10.36 -6.24 -26.88
CA VAL A 340 -10.51 -5.52 -25.61
C VAL A 340 -11.67 -6.14 -24.85
N ILE A 341 -11.49 -6.34 -23.55
CA ILE A 341 -12.46 -6.93 -22.63
C ILE A 341 -12.97 -5.87 -21.65
N ARG A 342 -14.11 -6.14 -20.99
CA ARG A 342 -14.49 -5.37 -19.80
C ARG A 342 -13.62 -5.82 -18.63
N ILE A 343 -13.19 -4.88 -17.81
CA ILE A 343 -12.34 -5.15 -16.66
C ILE A 343 -12.93 -4.38 -15.46
N PRO A 344 -13.55 -5.06 -14.49
CA PRO A 344 -14.30 -4.41 -13.41
C PRO A 344 -13.46 -3.51 -12.51
N LYS A 345 -12.19 -3.88 -12.31
CA LYS A 345 -11.29 -3.22 -11.34
C LYS A 345 -10.08 -2.58 -11.98
N SER A 346 -9.49 -1.59 -11.30
CA SER A 346 -8.19 -1.05 -11.71
C SER A 346 -7.11 -2.13 -11.59
N ARG A 347 -5.95 -1.91 -12.20
CA ARG A 347 -4.76 -2.77 -11.99
C ARG A 347 -4.14 -2.56 -10.60
N TYR A 348 -4.48 -1.46 -9.95
CA TYR A 348 -4.30 -1.27 -8.53
C TYR A 348 -5.66 -1.41 -7.87
N ASP A 349 -5.93 -2.52 -7.20
CA ASP A 349 -7.22 -2.76 -6.54
C ASP A 349 -7.10 -3.94 -5.57
N SER A 350 -8.15 -4.29 -4.84
CA SER A 350 -8.13 -5.51 -4.01
C SER A 350 -7.82 -6.78 -4.80
N VAL A 351 -7.41 -7.83 -4.10
CA VAL A 351 -7.25 -9.18 -4.68
C VAL A 351 -8.53 -9.66 -5.37
N ASP A 352 -8.39 -10.43 -6.45
CA ASP A 352 -9.55 -10.89 -7.26
C ASP A 352 -9.97 -12.33 -6.93
N GLN A 353 -9.03 -13.17 -6.50
CA GLN A 353 -9.24 -14.61 -6.34
C GLN A 353 -8.34 -15.18 -5.25
N TYR A 354 -8.85 -16.19 -4.54
CA TYR A 354 -8.04 -17.13 -3.77
C TYR A 354 -7.13 -17.94 -4.69
N LEU A 355 -5.94 -18.27 -4.20
CA LEU A 355 -4.96 -19.10 -4.89
C LEU A 355 -5.20 -20.58 -4.66
N SER A 356 -5.67 -20.97 -3.47
CA SER A 356 -6.06 -22.30 -2.98
C SER A 356 -5.26 -23.47 -3.53
N ASP A 357 -4.50 -24.16 -2.68
CA ASP A 357 -3.86 -25.42 -3.09
C ASP A 357 -4.89 -26.53 -3.37
N PRO A 358 -4.72 -27.39 -4.39
CA PRO A 358 -5.66 -28.50 -4.64
C PRO A 358 -5.83 -29.48 -3.47
N ALA A 359 -4.85 -29.55 -2.56
CA ALA A 359 -4.95 -30.35 -1.34
C ALA A 359 -5.55 -29.57 -0.16
N GLU A 360 -5.90 -28.29 -0.33
CA GLU A 360 -6.58 -27.48 0.68
C GLU A 360 -8.10 -27.73 0.63
N SER A 361 -8.68 -27.95 1.80
CA SER A 361 -10.10 -28.29 1.96
C SER A 361 -10.97 -27.13 2.44
N PHE A 362 -10.35 -25.99 2.75
CA PHE A 362 -11.07 -24.82 3.27
C PHE A 362 -11.76 -23.99 2.19
N ASN A 363 -11.23 -23.98 0.97
CA ASN A 363 -11.80 -23.24 -0.13
C ASN A 363 -12.90 -24.04 -0.83
N GLU A 364 -14.03 -23.41 -1.05
CA GLU A 364 -15.07 -23.92 -1.95
C GLU A 364 -14.94 -23.15 -3.28
N ASP A 365 -15.13 -23.82 -4.41
CA ASP A 365 -15.04 -23.17 -5.74
C ASP A 365 -15.97 -21.96 -5.85
N SER A 366 -17.10 -21.99 -5.13
CA SER A 366 -18.08 -20.91 -5.05
C SER A 366 -17.59 -19.66 -4.31
N TYR A 367 -16.44 -19.68 -3.62
CA TYR A 367 -15.92 -18.48 -2.96
C TYR A 367 -15.20 -17.54 -3.91
N ASN A 368 -14.64 -18.04 -5.02
CA ASN A 368 -14.13 -17.19 -6.10
C ASN A 368 -15.31 -16.72 -6.98
N ASP A 369 -16.17 -15.86 -6.42
CA ASP A 369 -17.47 -15.46 -6.99
C ASP A 369 -17.48 -14.11 -7.71
N LEU A 370 -16.32 -13.45 -7.84
CA LEU A 370 -16.17 -12.23 -8.62
C LEU A 370 -16.09 -12.49 -10.13
N ASP A 371 -16.57 -11.53 -10.93
CA ASP A 371 -16.22 -11.44 -12.35
C ASP A 371 -14.75 -11.05 -12.50
N SER A 372 -13.90 -12.06 -12.56
CA SER A 372 -12.44 -11.90 -12.68
C SER A 372 -11.98 -12.36 -14.06
N PRO A 373 -12.01 -11.48 -15.08
CA PRO A 373 -11.66 -11.86 -16.44
C PRO A 373 -10.22 -12.35 -16.53
N ILE A 374 -9.95 -13.31 -17.42
CA ILE A 374 -8.62 -13.90 -17.58
C ILE A 374 -8.11 -13.80 -19.02
N ASN A 375 -6.80 -13.85 -19.18
CA ASN A 375 -6.17 -14.12 -20.45
C ASN A 375 -6.22 -15.63 -20.72
N GLU A 376 -7.14 -16.06 -21.57
CA GLU A 376 -7.38 -17.47 -21.90
C GLU A 376 -6.16 -18.19 -22.51
N GLU A 377 -5.31 -17.48 -23.24
CA GLU A 377 -4.06 -18.04 -23.78
C GLU A 377 -3.08 -18.30 -22.65
N ALA A 378 -2.85 -17.30 -21.77
CA ALA A 378 -1.99 -17.45 -20.60
C ALA A 378 -2.48 -18.60 -19.70
N TYR A 379 -3.79 -18.70 -19.47
CA TYR A 379 -4.38 -19.77 -18.68
C TYR A 379 -4.05 -21.15 -19.24
N LYS A 380 -4.28 -21.38 -20.54
CA LYS A 380 -3.98 -22.65 -21.21
C LYS A 380 -2.48 -22.96 -21.18
N THR A 381 -1.63 -21.96 -21.39
CA THR A 381 -0.18 -22.12 -21.32
C THR A 381 0.27 -22.56 -19.93
N LEU A 382 -0.22 -21.91 -18.86
CA LEU A 382 0.13 -22.26 -17.48
C LEU A 382 -0.34 -23.68 -17.10
N LEU A 383 -1.55 -24.08 -17.53
CA LEU A 383 -2.01 -25.47 -17.38
C LEU A 383 -1.08 -26.46 -18.08
N SER A 384 -0.60 -26.13 -19.29
CA SER A 384 0.35 -26.98 -20.03
C SER A 384 1.71 -27.08 -19.35
N TYR A 385 2.07 -26.08 -18.55
CA TYR A 385 3.26 -26.06 -17.69
C TYR A 385 3.07 -26.80 -16.35
N GLY A 386 1.87 -27.33 -16.08
CA GLY A 386 1.61 -28.12 -14.87
C GLY A 386 1.11 -27.31 -13.67
N PHE A 387 0.73 -26.04 -13.85
CA PHE A 387 0.02 -25.29 -12.82
C PHE A 387 -1.36 -25.90 -12.61
N ASP A 388 -1.85 -25.93 -11.37
CA ASP A 388 -3.25 -26.25 -11.13
C ASP A 388 -4.18 -25.12 -11.62
N SER A 389 -5.46 -25.47 -11.82
CA SER A 389 -6.48 -24.57 -12.36
C SER A 389 -6.60 -23.25 -11.60
N THR A 390 -6.57 -23.27 -10.27
CA THR A 390 -6.79 -22.07 -9.47
C THR A 390 -5.59 -21.13 -9.56
N LEU A 391 -4.38 -21.67 -9.42
CA LEU A 391 -3.16 -20.86 -9.54
C LEU A 391 -2.94 -20.33 -10.97
N ALA A 392 -3.23 -21.15 -11.98
CA ALA A 392 -3.18 -20.74 -13.38
C ALA A 392 -4.16 -19.59 -13.64
N ARG A 393 -5.37 -19.64 -13.04
CA ARG A 393 -6.39 -18.58 -13.19
C ARG A 393 -5.94 -17.26 -12.56
N HIS A 394 -5.32 -17.31 -11.38
CA HIS A 394 -4.75 -16.12 -10.74
C HIS A 394 -3.75 -15.40 -11.67
N PHE A 395 -2.73 -16.10 -12.16
CA PHE A 395 -1.77 -15.48 -13.06
C PHE A 395 -2.41 -15.06 -14.39
N ALA A 396 -3.30 -15.87 -14.96
CA ALA A 396 -4.01 -15.50 -16.18
C ALA A 396 -4.83 -14.21 -16.03
N HIS A 397 -5.36 -13.92 -14.84
CA HIS A 397 -6.00 -12.64 -14.53
C HIS A 397 -4.97 -11.49 -14.59
N LEU A 398 -3.80 -11.61 -13.96
CA LEU A 398 -2.76 -10.56 -14.01
C LEU A 398 -2.33 -10.24 -15.45
N PHE A 399 -2.33 -11.25 -16.33
CA PHE A 399 -1.94 -11.15 -17.75
C PHE A 399 -2.99 -10.51 -18.67
N ILE A 400 -4.17 -10.12 -18.15
CA ILE A 400 -5.10 -9.27 -18.92
C ILE A 400 -4.50 -7.87 -19.12
N ARG A 401 -3.66 -7.41 -18.18
CA ARG A 401 -3.06 -6.08 -18.21
C ARG A 401 -1.92 -6.01 -19.20
N ASP A 402 -1.74 -4.84 -19.79
CA ASP A 402 -0.60 -4.58 -20.67
C ASP A 402 0.62 -4.14 -19.85
N PRO A 403 1.83 -4.52 -20.27
CA PRO A 403 3.06 -3.96 -19.72
C PRO A 403 3.12 -2.47 -20.06
N ILE A 404 3.34 -1.63 -19.04
CA ILE A 404 3.26 -0.16 -19.20
C ILE A 404 4.64 0.49 -19.33
N VAL A 405 5.68 -0.10 -18.74
CA VAL A 405 7.05 0.40 -18.83
C VAL A 405 7.91 -0.70 -19.42
N ILE A 406 8.39 -0.51 -20.64
CA ILE A 406 9.33 -1.43 -21.31
C ILE A 406 10.57 -0.62 -21.67
N PHE A 407 11.74 -1.08 -21.25
CA PHE A 407 13.02 -0.53 -21.66
C PHE A 407 13.50 -1.23 -22.93
N ASN A 408 14.02 -0.47 -23.88
CA ASN A 408 14.51 -0.98 -25.16
C ASN A 408 15.54 -2.11 -24.98
N GLU A 409 16.47 -1.90 -24.06
CA GLU A 409 17.56 -2.81 -23.74
C GLU A 409 17.08 -4.12 -23.09
N ARG A 410 15.82 -4.14 -22.60
CA ARG A 410 15.22 -5.28 -21.89
C ARG A 410 14.14 -5.98 -22.72
N VAL A 411 13.96 -5.66 -24.00
CA VAL A 411 12.96 -6.33 -24.87
C VAL A 411 13.29 -7.81 -25.09
N HIS A 412 14.57 -8.15 -25.26
CA HIS A 412 15.02 -9.52 -25.42
C HIS A 412 15.83 -9.93 -24.20
N GLN A 413 15.48 -11.06 -23.60
CA GLN A 413 16.08 -11.57 -22.36
C GLN A 413 16.30 -13.07 -22.49
N ASP A 414 17.19 -13.60 -21.65
CA ASP A 414 17.31 -15.04 -21.44
C ASP A 414 16.31 -15.48 -20.36
N ASN A 415 15.21 -16.10 -20.79
CA ASN A 415 14.12 -16.50 -19.88
C ASN A 415 14.55 -17.54 -18.84
N THR A 416 15.73 -18.17 -19.00
CA THR A 416 16.29 -19.12 -18.03
C THR A 416 17.14 -18.44 -16.94
N LYS A 417 17.43 -17.15 -17.09
CA LYS A 417 18.33 -16.40 -16.18
C LYS A 417 17.73 -15.08 -15.68
N GLU A 418 16.68 -14.59 -16.34
CA GLU A 418 16.08 -13.29 -16.09
C GLU A 418 14.57 -13.45 -15.93
N ASN A 419 13.96 -12.61 -15.09
CA ASN A 419 12.52 -12.63 -14.80
C ASN A 419 11.84 -11.26 -14.93
N ASP A 420 12.50 -10.28 -15.57
CA ASP A 420 11.97 -8.91 -15.67
C ASP A 420 10.68 -8.82 -16.50
N HIS A 421 10.44 -9.69 -17.49
CA HIS A 421 9.17 -9.66 -18.23
C HIS A 421 8.02 -10.13 -17.35
N PHE A 422 8.25 -11.16 -16.52
CA PHE A 422 7.28 -11.54 -15.49
C PHE A 422 7.08 -10.41 -14.48
N GLU A 423 8.15 -9.82 -13.95
CA GLU A 423 8.07 -8.69 -13.03
C GLU A 423 7.41 -7.45 -13.66
N ASN A 424 7.47 -7.26 -14.98
CA ASN A 424 6.75 -6.19 -15.67
C ASN A 424 5.24 -6.29 -15.43
N ILE A 425 4.69 -7.51 -15.49
CA ILE A 425 3.27 -7.77 -15.25
C ILE A 425 2.99 -7.82 -13.75
N GLN A 426 3.78 -8.58 -12.99
CA GLN A 426 3.59 -8.80 -11.56
C GLN A 426 3.71 -7.51 -10.74
N SER A 427 4.79 -6.74 -10.92
CA SER A 427 5.05 -5.52 -10.15
C SER A 427 4.07 -4.38 -10.46
N THR A 428 3.32 -4.47 -11.57
CA THR A 428 2.33 -3.48 -11.99
C THR A 428 0.88 -3.99 -11.91
N ASN A 429 0.66 -5.13 -11.25
CA ASN A 429 -0.62 -5.43 -10.63
C ASN A 429 -0.43 -5.21 -9.11
N TRP A 430 -1.01 -4.12 -8.61
CA TRP A 430 -0.83 -3.67 -7.24
C TRP A 430 -2.06 -4.03 -6.42
N GLN A 431 -2.03 -5.20 -5.79
CA GLN A 431 -3.18 -5.68 -5.03
C GLN A 431 -3.06 -5.43 -3.52
N THR A 432 -4.14 -5.69 -2.76
CA THR A 432 -4.09 -5.67 -1.29
C THR A 432 -3.11 -6.70 -0.74
N LEU A 433 -2.95 -7.82 -1.43
CA LEU A 433 -1.89 -8.79 -1.20
C LEU A 433 -1.09 -8.99 -2.47
N ARG A 434 0.16 -9.43 -2.33
CA ARG A 434 0.93 -9.95 -3.46
C ARG A 434 1.53 -11.30 -3.12
N PHE A 435 1.24 -12.28 -3.97
CA PHE A 435 1.93 -13.55 -3.98
C PHE A 435 3.22 -13.40 -4.79
N LYS A 436 4.39 -13.60 -4.16
CA LYS A 436 5.70 -13.31 -4.75
C LYS A 436 6.46 -14.63 -4.99
N PRO A 437 6.45 -15.16 -6.23
CA PRO A 437 7.32 -16.26 -6.60
C PRO A 437 8.79 -15.91 -6.35
N PRO A 438 9.62 -16.89 -6.02
CA PRO A 438 11.06 -16.69 -5.98
C PRO A 438 11.63 -16.64 -7.40
N THR A 439 12.92 -16.33 -7.53
CA THR A 439 13.61 -16.34 -8.84
C THR A 439 13.99 -17.76 -9.25
N GLN A 440 14.35 -17.95 -10.53
CA GLN A 440 14.91 -19.22 -11.03
C GLN A 440 16.22 -19.68 -10.34
N PHE A 441 16.84 -18.84 -9.50
CA PHE A 441 18.03 -19.17 -8.73
C PHE A 441 17.72 -19.73 -7.33
N ALA A 442 16.47 -19.62 -6.87
CA ALA A 442 16.05 -20.06 -5.55
C ALA A 442 15.70 -21.56 -5.54
N THR A 443 16.64 -22.40 -5.98
CA THR A 443 16.48 -23.86 -5.94
C THR A 443 16.40 -24.37 -4.48
N PRO A 444 15.94 -25.61 -4.24
CA PRO A 444 15.72 -26.11 -2.88
C PRO A 444 16.96 -26.10 -1.97
N ASP A 445 18.16 -26.22 -2.57
CA ASP A 445 19.46 -26.19 -1.90
C ASP A 445 19.95 -24.76 -1.56
N GLN A 446 19.39 -23.73 -2.19
CA GLN A 446 19.84 -22.33 -2.04
C GLN A 446 19.11 -21.61 -0.91
N LYS A 447 19.26 -22.06 0.34
CA LYS A 447 18.45 -21.56 1.48
C LYS A 447 18.56 -20.07 1.79
N ASP A 448 19.64 -19.43 1.36
CA ASP A 448 19.83 -17.99 1.54
C ASP A 448 19.07 -17.14 0.50
N GLN A 449 18.57 -17.75 -0.58
CA GLN A 449 17.72 -17.07 -1.56
C GLN A 449 16.28 -16.92 -1.04
N PRO A 450 15.59 -15.80 -1.32
CA PRO A 450 14.19 -15.64 -0.97
C PRO A 450 13.32 -16.74 -1.58
N GLY A 451 12.49 -17.37 -0.75
CA GLY A 451 11.51 -18.37 -1.13
C GLY A 451 10.16 -17.77 -1.54
N TRP A 452 9.11 -18.57 -1.34
CA TRP A 452 7.72 -18.18 -1.60
C TRP A 452 7.23 -17.18 -0.56
N ARG A 453 6.86 -15.97 -1.01
CA ARG A 453 6.51 -14.87 -0.10
C ARG A 453 5.09 -14.34 -0.33
N VAL A 454 4.52 -13.79 0.73
CA VAL A 454 3.24 -13.10 0.74
C VAL A 454 3.46 -11.70 1.31
N GLU A 455 3.01 -10.69 0.58
CA GLU A 455 3.13 -9.29 0.96
C GLU A 455 1.75 -8.71 1.29
N LEU A 456 1.59 -8.15 2.48
CA LEU A 456 0.38 -7.45 2.95
C LEU A 456 0.60 -5.94 2.78
N ARG A 457 -0.21 -5.33 1.92
CA ARG A 457 0.00 -3.99 1.34
C ARG A 457 -1.00 -2.88 1.71
N PRO A 458 -2.17 -3.14 2.35
CA PRO A 458 -3.20 -2.11 2.46
C PRO A 458 -2.94 -1.12 3.59
N MET A 459 -2.05 -1.43 4.55
CA MET A 459 -1.86 -0.60 5.73
C MET A 459 -1.42 0.81 5.34
N GLU A 460 -2.04 1.80 5.97
CA GLU A 460 -1.63 3.19 5.90
C GLU A 460 -0.36 3.37 6.72
N ILE A 461 0.53 4.26 6.29
CA ILE A 461 1.69 4.60 7.11
C ILE A 461 1.24 5.46 8.30
N SER A 462 1.74 5.14 9.48
CA SER A 462 1.50 5.86 10.72
C SER A 462 2.60 6.90 11.00
N ILE A 463 2.34 7.84 11.90
CA ILE A 463 3.20 9.01 12.13
C ILE A 463 4.50 8.62 12.84
N THR A 464 4.41 7.74 13.83
CA THR A 464 5.57 7.34 14.65
C THR A 464 6.15 6.00 14.21
N SER A 465 7.45 5.79 14.47
CA SER A 465 8.07 4.49 14.26
C SER A 465 7.47 3.43 15.20
N PHE A 466 7.04 3.81 16.41
CA PHE A 466 6.31 2.92 17.33
C PHE A 466 5.03 2.35 16.71
N GLU A 467 4.16 3.18 16.15
CA GLU A 467 2.91 2.72 15.52
C GLU A 467 3.20 1.76 14.35
N ASN A 468 4.12 2.15 13.47
CA ASN A 468 4.49 1.33 12.30
C ASN A 468 5.10 -0.01 12.72
N ALA A 469 5.96 -0.03 13.74
CA ALA A 469 6.49 -1.25 14.32
C ALA A 469 5.39 -2.09 14.95
N ALA A 470 4.45 -1.49 15.69
CA ALA A 470 3.34 -2.21 16.31
C ALA A 470 2.43 -2.90 15.29
N TYR A 471 2.07 -2.21 14.20
CA TYR A 471 1.30 -2.81 13.10
C TYR A 471 2.09 -3.93 12.40
N SER A 472 3.35 -3.69 12.06
CA SER A 472 4.23 -4.68 11.45
C SER A 472 4.36 -5.94 12.30
N VAL A 473 4.64 -5.79 13.59
CA VAL A 473 4.78 -6.89 14.54
C VAL A 473 3.45 -7.63 14.72
N PHE A 474 2.34 -6.92 14.89
CA PHE A 474 1.03 -7.54 15.07
C PHE A 474 0.62 -8.40 13.87
N PHE A 475 0.69 -7.87 12.65
CA PHE A 475 0.24 -8.60 11.46
C PHE A 475 1.22 -9.72 11.06
N THR A 476 2.51 -9.59 11.36
CA THR A 476 3.46 -10.71 11.24
C THR A 476 3.16 -11.80 12.26
N LEU A 477 2.91 -11.46 13.53
CA LEU A 477 2.53 -12.46 14.54
C LEU A 477 1.18 -13.09 14.26
N LEU A 478 0.22 -12.33 13.72
CA LEU A 478 -1.06 -12.86 13.26
C LEU A 478 -0.86 -13.85 12.12
N SER A 479 0.00 -13.52 11.15
CA SER A 479 0.37 -14.43 10.06
C SER A 479 1.02 -15.70 10.58
N LYS A 480 1.94 -15.58 11.56
CA LYS A 480 2.51 -16.74 12.24
C LYS A 480 1.44 -17.56 12.97
N ALA A 481 0.49 -16.91 13.63
CA ALA A 481 -0.63 -17.57 14.30
C ALA A 481 -1.55 -18.29 13.32
N ILE A 482 -1.81 -17.71 12.14
CA ILE A 482 -2.53 -18.34 11.04
C ILE A 482 -1.82 -19.62 10.60
N LEU A 483 -0.50 -19.57 10.40
CA LEU A 483 0.28 -20.75 10.01
C LEU A 483 0.28 -21.84 11.09
N LEU A 484 0.39 -21.46 12.37
CA LEU A 484 0.43 -22.39 13.51
C LEU A 484 -0.91 -23.07 13.79
N PHE A 485 -2.00 -22.31 13.76
CA PHE A 485 -3.31 -22.77 14.22
C PHE A 485 -4.27 -23.09 13.08
N ARG A 486 -3.89 -22.76 11.85
CA ARG A 486 -4.65 -22.98 10.61
C ARG A 486 -6.14 -22.60 10.70
N PRO A 487 -6.51 -21.38 11.13
CA PRO A 487 -7.90 -20.97 11.12
C PRO A 487 -8.46 -20.91 9.69
N ASN A 488 -9.72 -21.29 9.53
CA ASN A 488 -10.43 -21.14 8.27
C ASN A 488 -11.05 -19.75 8.18
N PHE A 489 -10.43 -18.87 7.38
CA PHE A 489 -10.90 -17.51 7.11
C PHE A 489 -11.53 -17.34 5.72
N TYR A 490 -11.68 -18.42 4.95
CA TYR A 490 -12.30 -18.37 3.62
C TYR A 490 -13.78 -18.00 3.72
N LEU A 491 -14.18 -17.04 2.89
CA LEU A 491 -15.56 -16.59 2.64
C LEU A 491 -15.65 -16.08 1.18
N PRO A 492 -16.85 -15.91 0.61
CA PRO A 492 -17.01 -15.37 -0.74
C PRO A 492 -16.22 -14.06 -0.94
N VAL A 493 -15.47 -13.96 -2.04
CA VAL A 493 -14.60 -12.81 -2.33
C VAL A 493 -15.42 -11.54 -2.52
N SER A 494 -16.66 -11.63 -3.03
CA SER A 494 -17.61 -10.52 -3.07
C SER A 494 -17.78 -9.80 -1.72
N LEU A 495 -17.81 -10.54 -0.61
CA LEU A 495 -17.91 -9.96 0.74
C LEU A 495 -16.62 -9.28 1.19
N ILE A 496 -15.46 -9.74 0.70
CA ILE A 496 -14.18 -9.06 0.92
C ILE A 496 -14.15 -7.73 0.15
N GLU A 497 -14.73 -7.66 -1.04
CA GLU A 497 -14.88 -6.40 -1.78
C GLU A 497 -15.79 -5.41 -1.04
N GLU A 498 -16.92 -5.87 -0.50
CA GLU A 498 -17.79 -5.05 0.34
C GLU A 498 -17.06 -4.53 1.58
N ASN A 499 -16.21 -5.36 2.20
CA ASN A 499 -15.34 -4.95 3.29
C ASN A 499 -14.31 -3.89 2.87
N MET A 500 -13.74 -3.99 1.67
CA MET A 500 -12.83 -2.98 1.14
C MET A 500 -13.53 -1.63 0.96
N VAL A 501 -14.77 -1.62 0.44
CA VAL A 501 -15.58 -0.39 0.36
C VAL A 501 -15.87 0.16 1.76
N THR A 502 -16.26 -0.70 2.69
CA THR A 502 -16.57 -0.32 4.07
C THR A 502 -15.38 0.30 4.79
N ALA A 503 -14.16 -0.22 4.56
CA ALA A 503 -12.94 0.29 5.17
C ALA A 503 -12.65 1.77 4.84
N HIS A 504 -13.20 2.30 3.74
CA HIS A 504 -13.00 3.70 3.37
C HIS A 504 -13.78 4.69 4.23
N ARG A 505 -14.94 4.28 4.78
CA ARG A 505 -15.86 5.19 5.47
C ARG A 505 -15.18 5.89 6.66
N VAL A 506 -15.61 7.13 6.93
CA VAL A 506 -15.13 7.89 8.09
C VAL A 506 -15.43 7.14 9.38
N ASP A 507 -14.41 7.00 10.23
CA ASP A 507 -14.43 6.24 11.47
C ASP A 507 -14.82 4.76 11.29
N SER A 508 -14.48 4.14 10.14
CA SER A 508 -14.82 2.73 9.87
C SER A 508 -14.32 1.78 10.96
N ILE A 509 -13.21 2.11 11.61
CA ILE A 509 -12.61 1.38 12.73
C ILE A 509 -13.53 1.26 13.96
N ILE A 510 -14.48 2.17 14.16
CA ILE A 510 -15.35 2.19 15.35
C ILE A 510 -16.85 2.19 15.03
N LYS A 511 -17.27 2.61 13.83
CA LYS A 511 -18.68 2.74 13.46
C LYS A 511 -19.20 1.58 12.61
N GLU A 512 -18.36 1.02 11.76
CA GLU A 512 -18.79 0.11 10.70
C GLU A 512 -18.67 -1.35 11.12
N LYS A 513 -19.31 -2.21 10.32
CA LYS A 513 -19.25 -3.67 10.47
C LYS A 513 -18.72 -4.30 9.21
N PHE A 514 -17.97 -5.39 9.38
CA PHE A 514 -17.29 -6.12 8.34
C PHE A 514 -17.77 -7.56 8.31
N HIS A 515 -17.93 -8.12 7.11
CA HIS A 515 -18.21 -9.52 6.90
C HIS A 515 -17.03 -10.37 7.39
N PHE A 516 -17.28 -11.24 8.36
CA PHE A 516 -16.25 -12.10 8.93
C PHE A 516 -16.79 -13.51 9.18
N ARG A 517 -15.98 -14.52 8.85
CA ARG A 517 -16.29 -15.92 9.13
C ARG A 517 -16.10 -16.22 10.61
N VAL A 518 -17.14 -16.73 11.29
CA VAL A 518 -17.07 -17.03 12.73
C VAL A 518 -16.80 -18.51 13.04
N ASN A 519 -17.15 -19.45 12.15
CA ASN A 519 -16.83 -20.87 12.30
C ASN A 519 -15.39 -21.20 11.85
N THR A 520 -14.40 -20.54 12.45
CA THR A 520 -12.98 -20.57 12.03
C THR A 520 -12.26 -21.89 12.33
N LYS A 521 -12.80 -22.71 13.24
CA LYS A 521 -12.26 -24.05 13.56
C LYS A 521 -12.83 -25.15 12.67
N SER A 522 -13.83 -24.84 11.84
CA SER A 522 -14.48 -25.83 10.99
C SER A 522 -13.66 -26.11 9.75
N VAL A 523 -13.26 -27.37 9.58
CA VAL A 523 -12.52 -27.86 8.40
C VAL A 523 -13.45 -28.14 7.21
N LYS A 524 -14.75 -28.32 7.47
CA LYS A 524 -15.76 -28.61 6.44
C LYS A 524 -17.03 -27.77 6.65
N GLY A 525 -17.74 -27.53 5.55
CA GLY A 525 -19.02 -26.84 5.51
C GLY A 525 -18.89 -25.34 5.29
N ASP A 526 -20.03 -24.75 4.89
CA ASP A 526 -20.12 -23.36 4.45
C ASP A 526 -19.61 -22.36 5.50
N ALA A 527 -19.05 -21.26 5.01
CA ALA A 527 -18.69 -20.12 5.83
C ALA A 527 -19.93 -19.57 6.57
N LYS A 528 -19.90 -19.61 7.90
CA LYS A 528 -20.88 -18.88 8.72
C LYS A 528 -20.36 -17.45 8.85
N VAL A 529 -20.84 -16.57 7.98
CA VAL A 529 -20.44 -15.17 7.95
C VAL A 529 -21.37 -14.33 8.83
N LYS A 530 -20.80 -13.42 9.62
CA LYS A 530 -21.52 -12.38 10.38
C LYS A 530 -20.91 -11.02 10.06
N GLU A 531 -21.70 -9.98 10.25
CA GLU A 531 -21.21 -8.60 10.25
C GLU A 531 -20.75 -8.22 11.66
N LEU A 532 -19.45 -8.03 11.83
CA LEU A 532 -18.80 -7.73 13.10
C LEU A 532 -18.11 -6.37 13.05
N THR A 533 -18.18 -5.59 14.12
CA THR A 533 -17.35 -4.40 14.29
C THR A 533 -15.86 -4.79 14.35
N ILE A 534 -14.96 -3.85 14.04
CA ILE A 534 -13.52 -4.08 14.22
C ILE A 534 -13.20 -4.51 15.66
N LYS A 535 -13.86 -3.91 16.65
CA LYS A 535 -13.73 -4.33 18.05
C LYS A 535 -14.05 -5.81 18.24
N GLU A 536 -15.18 -6.29 17.72
CA GLU A 536 -15.58 -7.70 17.83
C GLU A 536 -14.65 -8.65 17.06
N VAL A 537 -14.07 -8.21 15.93
CA VAL A 537 -13.09 -9.02 15.20
C VAL A 537 -11.75 -9.10 15.94
N PHE A 538 -11.27 -8.01 16.52
CA PHE A 538 -9.95 -8.00 17.19
C PHE A 538 -10.01 -8.55 18.62
N HIS A 539 -11.02 -8.16 19.39
CA HIS A 539 -11.18 -8.54 20.82
C HIS A 539 -12.03 -9.79 21.01
N GLY A 540 -12.73 -10.24 19.97
CA GLY A 540 -13.61 -11.40 20.01
C GLY A 540 -15.09 -11.04 20.20
N SER A 541 -15.92 -12.05 20.00
CA SER A 541 -17.37 -12.01 20.15
C SER A 541 -17.86 -13.32 20.77
N SER A 542 -19.17 -13.52 20.87
CA SER A 542 -19.73 -14.81 21.29
C SER A 542 -19.36 -15.99 20.38
N ASP A 543 -19.03 -15.72 19.11
CA ASP A 543 -18.84 -16.75 18.08
C ASP A 543 -17.39 -16.84 17.57
N PHE A 544 -16.53 -15.89 17.93
CA PHE A 544 -15.14 -15.82 17.48
C PHE A 544 -14.22 -15.36 18.60
N GLU A 545 -13.06 -16.00 18.75
CA GLU A 545 -12.14 -15.71 19.88
C GLU A 545 -11.43 -14.35 19.78
N GLY A 546 -11.40 -13.74 18.60
CA GLY A 546 -10.70 -12.48 18.36
C GLY A 546 -9.27 -12.66 17.83
N LEU A 547 -8.83 -11.76 16.94
CA LEU A 547 -7.48 -11.80 16.37
C LEU A 547 -6.39 -11.58 17.43
N ILE A 548 -6.63 -10.73 18.43
CA ILE A 548 -5.67 -10.51 19.53
C ILE A 548 -5.49 -11.79 20.37
N SER A 549 -6.58 -12.53 20.63
CA SER A 549 -6.51 -13.84 21.30
C SER A 549 -5.63 -14.80 20.49
N LEU A 550 -5.84 -14.87 19.17
CA LEU A 550 -5.07 -15.72 18.27
C LEU A 550 -3.56 -15.38 18.30
N VAL A 551 -3.21 -14.09 18.27
CA VAL A 551 -1.83 -13.61 18.40
C VAL A 551 -1.22 -13.95 19.76
N ASN A 552 -1.95 -13.72 20.86
CA ASN A 552 -1.47 -14.07 22.20
C ASN A 552 -1.18 -15.56 22.34
N ARG A 553 -2.03 -16.44 21.78
CA ARG A 553 -1.76 -17.88 21.76
C ARG A 553 -0.48 -18.21 20.98
N ALA A 554 -0.18 -17.50 19.90
CA ALA A 554 1.06 -17.68 19.15
C ALA A 554 2.28 -17.24 19.98
N ILE A 555 2.20 -16.08 20.66
CA ILE A 555 3.23 -15.61 21.60
C ILE A 555 3.49 -16.66 22.69
N ASP A 556 2.43 -17.16 23.33
CA ASP A 556 2.54 -18.17 24.39
C ASP A 556 3.20 -19.46 23.87
N SER A 557 2.88 -19.89 22.65
CA SER A 557 3.47 -21.08 22.04
C SER A 557 4.97 -20.95 21.78
N GLN A 558 5.45 -19.73 21.51
CA GLN A 558 6.84 -19.42 21.21
C GLN A 558 7.66 -19.05 22.46
N SER A 559 7.00 -18.66 23.54
CA SER A 559 7.62 -18.08 24.75
C SER A 559 8.76 -18.94 25.32
N LYS A 560 8.61 -20.27 25.35
CA LYS A 560 9.68 -21.17 25.83
C LYS A 560 10.91 -21.20 24.92
N SER A 561 10.73 -20.99 23.62
CA SER A 561 11.84 -20.91 22.67
C SER A 561 12.54 -19.57 22.81
N TRP A 562 11.77 -18.48 22.82
CA TRP A 562 12.27 -17.11 22.97
C TRP A 562 13.00 -16.87 24.29
N ALA A 563 12.55 -17.48 25.39
CA ALA A 563 13.24 -17.37 26.67
C ALA A 563 14.71 -17.85 26.62
N LYS A 564 15.09 -18.68 25.64
CA LYS A 564 16.48 -19.14 25.45
C LYS A 564 17.39 -18.08 24.82
N GLU A 565 16.84 -17.02 24.23
CA GLU A 565 17.60 -15.88 23.68
C GLU A 565 18.17 -14.99 24.79
N PHE A 566 17.62 -15.08 26.01
CA PHE A 566 17.94 -14.20 27.12
C PHE A 566 18.68 -14.94 28.22
N SER A 567 19.64 -14.26 28.86
CA SER A 567 20.46 -14.86 29.91
C SER A 567 19.74 -14.86 31.25
N LEU A 568 18.89 -13.86 31.50
CA LEU A 568 18.16 -13.69 32.75
C LEU A 568 16.64 -13.69 32.51
N PRO A 569 15.83 -14.32 33.40
CA PRO A 569 14.37 -14.29 33.28
C PRO A 569 13.78 -12.88 33.22
N GLN A 570 14.38 -11.93 33.93
CA GLN A 570 13.94 -10.53 33.99
C GLN A 570 14.12 -9.81 32.64
N GLU A 571 15.17 -10.14 31.88
CA GLU A 571 15.40 -9.60 30.53
C GLU A 571 14.30 -10.09 29.58
N PHE A 572 13.98 -11.39 29.65
CA PHE A 572 12.89 -11.97 28.89
C PHE A 572 11.52 -11.38 29.27
N ASP A 573 11.24 -11.22 30.57
CA ASP A 573 10.00 -10.62 31.05
C ASP A 573 9.84 -9.18 30.56
N HIS A 574 10.94 -8.40 30.57
CA HIS A 574 10.95 -7.04 30.02
C HIS A 574 10.71 -7.03 28.51
N ALA A 575 11.42 -7.89 27.76
CA ALA A 575 11.25 -8.04 26.31
C ALA A 575 9.82 -8.44 25.92
N LEU A 576 9.24 -9.40 26.64
CA LEU A 576 7.85 -9.81 26.45
C LEU A 576 6.87 -8.69 26.83
N GLY A 577 7.19 -7.91 27.85
CA GLY A 577 6.46 -6.70 28.23
C GLY A 577 6.43 -5.67 27.09
N LYS A 578 7.58 -5.36 26.48
CA LYS A 578 7.66 -4.48 25.29
C LYS A 578 6.76 -4.99 24.16
N LEU A 579 6.83 -6.28 23.84
CA LEU A 579 5.97 -6.88 22.82
C LEU A 579 4.48 -6.70 23.15
N LYS A 580 4.09 -6.89 24.40
CA LYS A 580 2.70 -6.70 24.85
C LYS A 580 2.23 -5.26 24.74
N VAL A 581 3.11 -4.25 24.84
CA VAL A 581 2.75 -2.84 24.60
C VAL A 581 2.32 -2.63 23.15
N TYR A 582 2.99 -3.24 22.17
CA TYR A 582 2.54 -3.21 20.77
C TYR A 582 1.15 -3.82 20.61
N ILE A 583 0.91 -5.00 21.22
CA ILE A 583 -0.41 -5.66 21.16
C ILE A 583 -1.49 -4.81 21.84
N LYS A 584 -1.15 -4.16 22.96
CA LYS A 584 -2.05 -3.25 23.68
C LYS A 584 -2.41 -2.03 22.83
N PHE A 585 -1.46 -1.42 22.14
CA PHE A 585 -1.73 -0.32 21.21
C PHE A 585 -2.76 -0.72 20.15
N ILE A 586 -2.59 -1.88 19.51
CA ILE A 586 -3.58 -2.40 18.54
C ILE A 586 -4.94 -2.62 19.22
N GLY A 587 -4.95 -3.17 20.44
CA GLY A 587 -6.16 -3.36 21.24
C GLY A 587 -6.92 -2.05 21.49
N LEU A 588 -6.24 -1.03 22.00
CA LEU A 588 -6.83 0.28 22.31
C LEU A 588 -7.37 0.98 21.06
N ARG A 589 -6.66 0.88 19.94
CA ARG A 589 -7.05 1.53 18.69
C ARG A 589 -8.28 0.85 18.07
N THR A 590 -8.29 -0.48 18.08
CA THR A 590 -9.40 -1.30 17.54
C THR A 590 -10.62 -1.34 18.46
N SER A 591 -10.49 -1.00 19.75
CA SER A 591 -11.63 -0.82 20.66
C SER A 591 -12.22 0.58 20.62
N GLY A 592 -11.52 1.55 20.01
CA GLY A 592 -11.88 2.97 19.96
C GLY A 592 -11.50 3.77 21.20
N GLU A 593 -10.69 3.20 22.10
CA GLU A 593 -10.21 3.88 23.32
C GLU A 593 -9.17 4.98 22.99
N ILE A 594 -8.41 4.78 21.91
CA ILE A 594 -7.55 5.82 21.31
C ILE A 594 -7.97 6.06 19.86
N PRO A 595 -7.85 7.29 19.33
CA PRO A 595 -8.29 7.60 17.98
C PRO A 595 -7.39 6.94 16.92
N SER A 596 -7.94 6.73 15.72
CA SER A 596 -7.11 6.51 14.53
C SER A 596 -6.33 7.78 14.18
N THR A 597 -5.24 7.65 13.42
CA THR A 597 -4.49 8.80 12.91
C THR A 597 -5.39 9.69 12.06
N ALA A 598 -6.24 9.12 11.20
CA ALA A 598 -7.21 9.89 10.41
C ALA A 598 -8.18 10.68 11.28
N ARG A 599 -8.71 10.07 12.35
CA ARG A 599 -9.59 10.77 13.28
C ARG A 599 -8.86 11.89 14.01
N PHE A 600 -7.64 11.64 14.48
CA PHE A 600 -6.82 12.66 15.13
C PHE A 600 -6.54 13.86 14.22
N ILE A 601 -6.17 13.62 12.96
CA ILE A 601 -5.95 14.66 11.95
C ILE A 601 -7.24 15.45 11.69
N ARG A 602 -8.37 14.75 11.50
CA ARG A 602 -9.68 15.37 11.25
C ARG A 602 -10.13 16.22 12.44
N ASP A 603 -9.97 15.71 13.66
CA ASP A 603 -10.28 16.42 14.90
C ASP A 603 -9.41 17.66 15.06
N PHE A 604 -8.12 17.58 14.72
CA PHE A 604 -7.22 18.74 14.73
C PHE A 604 -7.73 19.83 13.80
N VAL A 605 -8.01 19.50 12.54
CA VAL A 605 -8.51 20.46 11.53
C VAL A 605 -9.83 21.07 11.97
N THR A 606 -10.81 20.25 12.36
CA THR A 606 -12.16 20.73 12.69
C THR A 606 -12.23 21.59 13.94
N LYS A 607 -11.25 21.45 14.85
CA LYS A 607 -11.10 22.28 16.06
C LYS A 607 -10.16 23.47 15.86
N HIS A 608 -9.48 23.57 14.72
CA HIS A 608 -8.51 24.63 14.47
C HIS A 608 -9.21 26.01 14.37
N PRO A 609 -8.71 27.07 15.04
CA PRO A 609 -9.37 28.38 15.06
C PRO A 609 -9.59 29.02 13.69
N GLU A 610 -8.73 28.72 12.72
CA GLU A 610 -8.84 29.23 11.35
C GLU A 610 -9.67 28.35 10.39
N TYR A 611 -10.13 27.18 10.84
CA TYR A 611 -10.98 26.32 10.03
C TYR A 611 -12.39 26.89 9.96
N LYS A 612 -12.92 27.01 8.73
CA LYS A 612 -14.16 27.76 8.46
C LYS A 612 -15.40 26.89 8.37
N GLN A 613 -15.33 25.62 8.81
CA GLN A 613 -16.44 24.66 8.69
C GLN A 613 -16.92 24.47 7.24
N ASP A 614 -16.01 24.63 6.27
CA ASP A 614 -16.26 24.57 4.83
C ASP A 614 -15.52 23.40 4.16
N SER A 615 -14.93 22.52 4.97
CA SER A 615 -14.07 21.41 4.56
C SER A 615 -12.77 21.82 3.88
N VAL A 616 -12.39 23.10 3.90
CA VAL A 616 -11.13 23.60 3.31
C VAL A 616 -10.02 23.62 4.37
N VAL A 617 -8.85 23.11 4.00
CA VAL A 617 -7.64 23.11 4.81
C VAL A 617 -6.68 24.18 4.26
N SER A 618 -6.54 25.30 4.98
CA SER A 618 -5.66 26.42 4.63
C SER A 618 -4.18 26.11 4.89
N ASP A 619 -3.27 27.01 4.46
CA ASP A 619 -1.82 26.82 4.63
C ASP A 619 -1.46 26.83 6.10
N SER A 620 -2.04 27.76 6.84
CA SER A 620 -1.91 27.89 8.30
C SER A 620 -2.41 26.64 9.04
N VAL A 621 -3.60 26.11 8.72
CA VAL A 621 -4.13 24.89 9.33
C VAL A 621 -3.22 23.70 8.99
N SER A 622 -2.79 23.58 7.74
CA SER A 622 -1.90 22.50 7.31
C SER A 622 -0.52 22.58 7.96
N TYR A 623 0.04 23.77 8.12
CA TYR A 623 1.33 23.97 8.77
C TYR A 623 1.25 23.60 10.25
N ASP A 624 0.25 24.11 10.98
CA ASP A 624 0.08 23.80 12.41
C ASP A 624 -0.19 22.30 12.64
N LEU A 625 -0.94 21.66 11.72
CA LEU A 625 -1.13 20.21 11.72
C LEU A 625 0.21 19.48 11.56
N LEU A 626 0.99 19.82 10.54
CA LEU A 626 2.26 19.14 10.27
C LEU A 626 3.29 19.41 11.37
N ASP A 627 3.33 20.60 11.96
CA ASP A 627 4.13 20.89 13.15
C ASP A 627 3.72 19.99 14.33
N LYS A 628 2.41 19.83 14.58
CA LYS A 628 1.89 18.92 15.61
C LYS A 628 2.31 17.46 15.34
N LEU A 629 2.25 17.02 14.08
CA LEU A 629 2.68 15.66 13.71
C LEU A 629 4.20 15.49 13.82
N VAL A 630 5.00 16.51 13.51
CA VAL A 630 6.47 16.50 13.71
C VAL A 630 6.81 16.42 15.21
N LYS A 631 6.05 17.09 16.08
CA LYS A 631 6.21 16.93 17.53
C LYS A 631 5.87 15.52 17.99
N LEU A 632 4.86 14.90 17.38
CA LEU A 632 4.52 13.50 17.62
C LEU A 632 5.65 12.54 17.18
N THR A 633 6.30 12.77 16.03
CA THR A 633 7.44 11.93 15.59
C THR A 633 8.65 12.03 16.51
N LYS A 634 8.78 13.15 17.25
CA LYS A 634 9.81 13.38 18.27
C LYS A 634 9.37 12.94 19.67
N TYR A 635 8.20 12.34 19.78
CA TYR A 635 7.59 11.90 21.04
C TYR A 635 7.49 13.02 22.11
N GLU A 636 7.13 14.24 21.69
CA GLU A 636 6.91 15.33 22.64
C GLU A 636 5.76 15.00 23.61
N LYS A 637 6.06 15.03 24.91
CA LYS A 637 5.23 14.49 26.00
C LYS A 637 3.73 14.83 25.90
N ASP A 638 3.39 16.10 25.75
CA ASP A 638 1.98 16.52 25.72
C ASP A 638 1.26 16.02 24.47
N THR A 639 1.98 15.97 23.34
CA THR A 639 1.44 15.48 22.06
C THR A 639 1.27 13.96 22.07
N VAL A 640 2.20 13.23 22.69
CA VAL A 640 2.10 11.78 22.91
C VAL A 640 0.90 11.47 23.80
N ALA A 641 0.74 12.17 24.93
CA ALA A 641 -0.37 11.94 25.85
C ALA A 641 -1.74 12.21 25.21
N GLU A 642 -1.83 13.23 24.36
CA GLU A 642 -3.04 13.54 23.59
C GLU A 642 -3.37 12.47 22.56
N PHE A 643 -2.35 11.95 21.85
CA PHE A 643 -2.53 11.02 20.74
C PHE A 643 -2.73 9.57 21.21
N PHE A 644 -1.84 9.08 22.09
CA PHE A 644 -1.84 7.70 22.58
C PHE A 644 -2.69 7.50 23.85
N GLY A 645 -3.18 8.58 24.46
CA GLY A 645 -3.89 8.52 25.73
C GLY A 645 -2.96 8.25 26.92
N PRO A 646 -3.44 8.49 28.15
CA PRO A 646 -2.59 8.48 29.35
C PRO A 646 -2.06 7.08 29.69
N GLU A 647 -2.86 6.04 29.50
CA GLU A 647 -2.48 4.66 29.86
C GLU A 647 -1.34 4.14 28.99
N LEU A 648 -1.47 4.26 27.66
CA LEU A 648 -0.42 3.81 26.76
C LEU A 648 0.83 4.68 26.89
N THR A 649 0.69 5.99 27.11
CA THR A 649 1.84 6.88 27.35
C THR A 649 2.68 6.42 28.53
N GLN A 650 2.05 6.00 29.63
CA GLN A 650 2.77 5.46 30.79
C GLN A 650 3.53 4.18 30.44
N ASP A 651 2.94 3.29 29.63
CA ASP A 651 3.62 2.08 29.16
C ASP A 651 4.78 2.40 28.22
N LEU A 652 4.63 3.39 27.34
CA LEU A 652 5.69 3.85 26.44
C LEU A 652 6.91 4.35 27.24
N GLU A 653 6.68 5.16 28.27
CA GLU A 653 7.73 5.63 29.19
C GLU A 653 8.34 4.45 29.98
N ALA A 654 7.52 3.57 30.55
CA ALA A 654 7.96 2.46 31.40
C ALA A 654 8.80 1.42 30.64
N PHE A 655 8.50 1.19 29.37
CA PHE A 655 9.19 0.24 28.50
C PHE A 655 10.22 0.89 27.56
N GLN A 656 10.54 2.18 27.79
CA GLN A 656 11.57 2.92 27.07
C GLN A 656 11.36 2.91 25.55
N PHE A 657 10.12 3.14 25.14
CA PHE A 657 9.79 3.42 23.74
C PHE A 657 9.99 4.90 23.39
N ILE A 658 9.88 5.77 24.39
CA ILE A 658 9.97 7.24 24.31
C ILE A 658 10.78 7.82 25.47
#